data_AF-A0A8S4BLM5-F1
#
_entry.id   AF-A0A8S4BLM5-F1
#
_cell.length_a   1.000
_cell.length_b   1.000
_cell.length_c   1.000
_cell.angle_alpha   90.00
_cell.angle_beta   90.00
_cell.angle_gamma   90.00
#
_symmetry.space_group_name_H-M   'P 1'
#
loop_
_entity.id
_entity.type
_entity.pdbx_description
1 polymer ?
#
loop_
_entity_poly.entity_id
_entity_poly.type
_entity_poly.pdbx_seq_one_letter_code
_entity_poly.pdbx_strand_id
1 'polypeptide(L)'
;MTLNWTERIAAFSLSPSRFLSGTTAEAFLAELLRELRDDRASYSLKVLLLAPLCEHPTLLCLSDSVGEETALELMSVMAQCPPKSLQFRCQLLVAITCVLVCSSCAGARSQASLDFLSLLLETAGDPGELPGDGGQQRLRAGACACLRELEACCPGLLSPRLELLDGLRQRETSRLHQALAGVQSLALRNAVHQLGRETGAGAEELKALLGGNASDSWEEERGPATLTALTPGPTGSLPTLHTGPDCKELRSVLASLLEDSYLLTPPCQAALLLTLTEVVAMVPAVPPAIFRAQLLRLLGTSQVCLLHSTLLLKASFTDSLFGGEDEDFLLRRLLVLSQHPLLSPPDQLFYMDCILHFPENRPLSGGEGEEAPPVALTPRLAAALLPTLLNDGHTLLARVKLLALLYLEEGEGGGPEGGPEGGQEGGGGPAHLYQLLASLLDVAEAGGGGRETVVTSFRAAFLFLLYFGHVRRFSGRLTARLCRLYMRRPQLAPHLINLADRVQERTPAPDWTPELLRAVQRAVTEAPLARLTLADFSRHLQVLARVAEEGGVCQQPTLAFLARVVTPSSSSLCGGGGWRLGAAVLAVCRRLLVHPDLDSLLAPLSHTLRHLAGHYGDTDVQDHARLYHALLTTVSRQKLAGVLAAGAAEDRRQLKQRSLSCLVAESEELTSALTVHRLEESVCRLTEAGAEPGEAGADQGEAGADQGEAGADQGGGGEAAGARQASPSEAEAALDAYRAQFREPDFSSHITLRYTLTHTEAPPPGFDRLYSIRLHFGLTDQHYEALGDVSVPRLFRGRPPPAVRLRLRPRRPGATTLLASALFTAQDGRTWHAALPPLPVAFQQSFLPLPAPGGWGPARRLALFRGLWGDMSAPGGGGALSLFCCPLTGAALSALVDKHLARFLVSDPSHADESKAAIFLPPKSHVLLRIRPERDASHFDIATDNWELLPPLNSYLLTITSSQEGGGS
;
A
#
# COMPACT_ATOMS: atom_id res chain seq x y z
N MET A 1 19.09 -12.91 -53.84
CA MET A 1 19.00 -13.09 -52.38
C MET A 1 17.72 -13.86 -52.11
N THR A 2 17.81 -15.16 -51.85
CA THR A 2 16.63 -15.98 -51.52
C THR A 2 16.05 -15.49 -50.20
N LEU A 3 14.88 -14.87 -50.22
CA LEU A 3 14.20 -14.35 -49.04
C LEU A 3 13.95 -15.51 -48.07
N ASN A 4 14.50 -15.43 -46.85
CA ASN A 4 14.25 -16.43 -45.82
C ASN A 4 12.88 -16.16 -45.17
N TRP A 5 11.83 -16.71 -45.78
CA TRP A 5 10.44 -16.50 -45.35
C TRP A 5 10.15 -16.95 -43.92
N THR A 6 10.85 -17.98 -43.42
CA THR A 6 10.69 -18.47 -42.04
C THR A 6 11.08 -17.42 -41.01
N GLU A 7 12.19 -16.71 -41.23
CA GLU A 7 12.66 -15.61 -40.37
C GLU A 7 11.70 -14.41 -40.44
N ARG A 8 11.19 -14.08 -41.62
CA ARG A 8 10.25 -12.97 -41.79
C ARG A 8 8.91 -13.22 -41.09
N ILE A 9 8.33 -14.42 -41.23
CA ILE A 9 7.09 -14.78 -40.53
C ILE A 9 7.32 -14.80 -39.02
N ALA A 10 8.44 -15.37 -38.54
CA ALA A 10 8.76 -15.37 -37.11
C ALA A 10 8.92 -13.95 -36.56
N ALA A 11 9.56 -13.04 -37.30
CA ALA A 11 9.68 -11.63 -36.92
C ALA A 11 8.33 -10.91 -36.86
N PHE A 12 7.42 -11.23 -37.80
CA PHE A 12 6.06 -10.71 -37.79
C PHE A 12 5.26 -11.22 -36.57
N SER A 13 5.22 -12.54 -36.33
CA SER A 13 4.46 -13.14 -35.21
C SER A 13 4.98 -12.72 -33.83
N LEU A 14 6.28 -12.41 -33.68
CA LEU A 14 6.84 -11.90 -32.41
C LEU A 14 6.41 -10.46 -32.09
N SER A 15 6.33 -9.61 -33.11
CA SER A 15 5.96 -8.20 -32.94
C SER A 15 5.47 -7.58 -34.26
N PRO A 16 4.18 -7.70 -34.60
CA PRO A 16 3.63 -7.19 -35.87
C PRO A 16 3.85 -5.69 -36.05
N SER A 17 3.67 -4.90 -34.98
CA SER A 17 3.86 -3.44 -35.00
C SER A 17 5.30 -3.02 -35.29
N ARG A 18 6.28 -3.74 -34.74
CA ARG A 18 7.71 -3.49 -35.00
C ARG A 18 8.10 -3.92 -36.41
N PHE A 19 7.58 -5.03 -36.90
CA PHE A 19 7.82 -5.49 -38.26
C PHE A 19 7.27 -4.49 -39.30
N LEU A 20 6.03 -4.04 -39.11
CA LEU A 20 5.36 -3.07 -39.98
C LEU A 20 5.94 -1.65 -39.89
N SER A 21 6.85 -1.38 -38.95
CA SER A 21 7.63 -0.12 -38.97
C SER A 21 8.68 -0.09 -40.10
N GLY A 22 9.09 -1.26 -40.60
CA GLY A 22 10.06 -1.40 -41.70
C GLY A 22 9.44 -1.64 -43.08
N THR A 23 8.15 -1.99 -43.17
CA THR A 23 7.41 -2.27 -44.42
C THR A 23 5.92 -1.95 -44.24
N THR A 24 5.20 -1.58 -45.31
CA THR A 24 3.74 -1.39 -45.22
C THR A 24 2.98 -2.71 -45.23
N ALA A 25 1.79 -2.74 -44.60
CA ALA A 25 0.92 -3.91 -44.57
C ALA A 25 0.52 -4.39 -45.97
N GLU A 26 0.17 -3.46 -46.86
CA GLU A 26 -0.20 -3.74 -48.26
C GLU A 26 0.97 -4.36 -49.05
N ALA A 27 2.20 -3.84 -48.88
CA ALA A 27 3.37 -4.39 -49.56
C ALA A 27 3.70 -5.80 -49.06
N PHE A 28 3.60 -6.02 -47.75
CA PHE A 28 3.83 -7.34 -47.15
C PHE A 28 2.75 -8.35 -47.57
N LEU A 29 1.48 -7.94 -47.61
CA LEU A 29 0.36 -8.76 -48.09
C LEU A 29 0.53 -9.14 -49.57
N ALA A 30 0.90 -8.19 -50.43
CA ALA A 30 1.17 -8.46 -51.84
C ALA A 30 2.35 -9.44 -52.03
N GLU A 31 3.41 -9.31 -51.23
CA GLU A 31 4.53 -10.27 -51.24
C GLU A 31 4.09 -11.67 -50.81
N LEU A 32 3.25 -11.79 -49.77
CA LEU A 32 2.69 -13.07 -49.30
C LEU A 32 1.83 -13.74 -50.38
N LEU A 33 0.89 -13.00 -50.98
CA LEU A 33 0.00 -13.53 -52.03
C LEU A 33 0.77 -13.94 -53.30
N ARG A 34 1.80 -13.17 -53.68
CA ARG A 34 2.68 -13.52 -54.80
C ARG A 34 3.43 -14.83 -54.55
N GLU A 35 3.94 -15.03 -53.34
CA GLU A 35 4.68 -16.25 -53.00
C GLU A 35 3.77 -17.47 -52.83
N LEU A 36 2.55 -17.29 -52.32
CA LEU A 36 1.52 -18.35 -52.25
C LEU A 36 1.16 -18.90 -53.65
N ARG A 37 1.17 -18.04 -54.67
CA ARG A 37 0.97 -18.39 -56.08
C ARG A 37 2.15 -19.09 -56.74
N ASP A 38 3.36 -18.99 -56.19
CA ASP A 38 4.53 -19.59 -56.83
C ASP A 38 4.47 -21.13 -56.73
N ASP A 39 4.42 -21.81 -57.89
CA ASP A 39 4.42 -23.27 -57.98
C ASP A 39 5.73 -23.91 -57.48
N ARG A 40 6.81 -23.12 -57.41
CA ARG A 40 8.13 -23.58 -56.93
C ARG A 40 8.20 -23.66 -55.40
N ALA A 41 7.30 -22.97 -54.69
CA ALA A 41 7.28 -22.98 -53.23
C ALA A 41 6.69 -24.30 -52.69
N SER A 42 7.35 -24.88 -51.68
CA SER A 42 6.85 -26.11 -51.05
C SER A 42 5.54 -25.87 -50.31
N TYR A 43 4.64 -26.86 -50.27
CA TYR A 43 3.38 -26.75 -49.52
C TYR A 43 3.58 -26.48 -48.02
N SER A 44 4.69 -26.95 -47.44
CA SER A 44 5.07 -26.63 -46.05
C SER A 44 5.37 -25.13 -45.87
N LEU A 45 6.03 -24.51 -46.84
CA LEU A 45 6.26 -23.06 -46.85
C LEU A 45 4.95 -22.31 -47.09
N LYS A 46 4.10 -22.78 -48.01
CA LYS A 46 2.79 -22.15 -48.26
C LYS A 46 1.87 -22.17 -47.04
N VAL A 47 1.88 -23.24 -46.23
CA VAL A 47 1.15 -23.27 -44.94
C VAL A 47 1.68 -22.22 -43.96
N LEU A 48 3.01 -22.05 -43.88
CA LEU A 48 3.65 -21.01 -43.07
C LEU A 48 3.24 -19.60 -43.52
N LEU A 49 3.15 -19.36 -44.83
CA LEU A 49 2.74 -18.07 -45.41
C LEU A 49 1.28 -17.70 -45.12
N LEU A 50 0.42 -18.66 -44.77
CA LEU A 50 -0.97 -18.40 -44.38
C LEU A 50 -1.10 -17.97 -42.91
N ALA A 51 -0.13 -18.25 -42.05
CA ALA A 51 -0.22 -17.95 -40.62
C ALA A 51 -0.46 -16.45 -40.30
N PRO A 52 0.20 -15.48 -40.98
CA PRO A 52 -0.09 -14.05 -40.77
C PRO A 52 -1.55 -13.68 -41.07
N LEU A 53 -2.17 -14.31 -42.07
CA LEU A 53 -3.57 -14.08 -42.46
C LEU A 53 -4.56 -14.71 -41.46
N CYS A 54 -4.19 -15.79 -40.79
CA CYS A 54 -5.01 -16.40 -39.74
C CYS A 54 -4.88 -15.64 -38.40
N GLU A 55 -3.69 -15.17 -38.04
CA GLU A 55 -3.42 -14.54 -36.74
C GLU A 55 -3.75 -13.04 -36.73
N HIS A 56 -3.47 -12.31 -37.81
CA HIS A 56 -3.56 -10.85 -37.87
C HIS A 56 -4.25 -10.32 -39.15
N PRO A 57 -5.42 -10.86 -39.55
CA PRO A 57 -6.10 -10.43 -40.79
C PRO A 57 -6.47 -8.94 -40.77
N THR A 58 -6.89 -8.38 -39.63
CA THR A 58 -7.25 -6.96 -39.49
C THR A 58 -6.07 -6.00 -39.64
N LEU A 59 -4.83 -6.47 -39.39
CA LEU A 59 -3.62 -5.66 -39.58
C LEU A 59 -3.13 -5.70 -41.04
N LEU A 60 -3.45 -6.77 -41.78
CA LEU A 60 -3.04 -6.95 -43.17
C LEU A 60 -4.08 -6.40 -44.16
N CYS A 61 -5.37 -6.63 -43.88
CA CYS A 61 -6.50 -6.16 -44.67
C CYS A 61 -7.11 -4.93 -44.00
N LEU A 62 -6.61 -3.74 -44.36
CA LEU A 62 -7.00 -2.46 -43.74
C LEU A 62 -8.38 -1.95 -44.20
N SER A 63 -8.93 -2.49 -45.29
CA SER A 63 -10.27 -2.18 -45.79
C SER A 63 -11.02 -3.43 -46.22
N ASP A 64 -12.35 -3.34 -46.23
CA ASP A 64 -13.25 -4.40 -46.68
C ASP A 64 -12.94 -4.80 -48.13
N SER A 65 -12.62 -3.84 -49.02
CA SER A 65 -12.25 -4.13 -50.41
C SER A 65 -10.96 -4.95 -50.53
N VAL A 66 -9.94 -4.65 -49.72
CA VAL A 66 -8.67 -5.39 -49.72
C VAL A 66 -8.88 -6.80 -49.14
N GLY A 67 -9.76 -6.94 -48.13
CA GLY A 67 -10.16 -8.24 -47.61
C GLY A 67 -10.87 -9.09 -48.66
N GLU A 68 -11.80 -8.50 -49.43
CA GLU A 68 -12.52 -9.17 -50.51
C GLU A 68 -11.58 -9.64 -51.63
N GLU A 69 -10.71 -8.76 -52.11
CA GLU A 69 -9.69 -9.11 -53.12
C GLU A 69 -8.77 -10.23 -52.61
N THR A 70 -8.31 -10.14 -51.37
CA THR A 70 -7.46 -11.17 -50.75
C THR A 70 -8.18 -12.52 -50.69
N ALA A 71 -9.46 -12.54 -50.33
CA ALA A 71 -10.25 -13.77 -50.29
C ALA A 71 -10.43 -14.40 -51.70
N LEU A 72 -10.72 -13.59 -52.71
CA LEU A 72 -10.79 -14.04 -54.12
C LEU A 72 -9.46 -14.62 -54.59
N GLU A 73 -8.33 -13.97 -54.25
CA GLU A 73 -7.01 -14.46 -54.61
C GLU A 73 -6.65 -15.77 -53.92
N LEU A 74 -7.01 -15.95 -52.65
CA LEU A 74 -6.83 -17.21 -51.94
C LEU A 74 -7.73 -18.33 -52.49
N MET A 75 -8.97 -18.02 -52.89
CA MET A 75 -9.84 -18.98 -53.57
C MET A 75 -9.25 -19.41 -54.92
N SER A 76 -8.67 -18.48 -55.67
CA SER A 76 -7.93 -18.77 -56.91
C SER A 76 -6.74 -19.70 -56.66
N VAL A 77 -5.95 -19.44 -55.60
CA VAL A 77 -4.86 -20.33 -55.17
C VAL A 77 -5.39 -21.72 -54.77
N MET A 78 -6.56 -21.80 -54.15
CA MET A 78 -7.19 -23.08 -53.80
C MET A 78 -7.68 -23.87 -55.03
N ALA A 79 -8.18 -23.19 -56.06
CA ALA A 79 -8.59 -23.81 -57.32
C ALA A 79 -7.38 -24.39 -58.10
N GLN A 80 -6.22 -23.71 -58.03
CA GLN A 80 -4.97 -24.15 -58.67
C GLN A 80 -4.24 -25.25 -57.88
N CYS A 81 -4.57 -25.42 -56.60
CA CYS A 81 -3.96 -26.38 -55.70
C CYS A 81 -4.41 -27.84 -56.02
N PRO A 82 -3.48 -28.80 -56.18
CA PRO A 82 -3.83 -30.17 -56.53
C PRO A 82 -4.71 -30.83 -55.46
N PRO A 83 -5.62 -31.74 -55.84
CA PRO A 83 -6.58 -32.33 -54.90
C PRO A 83 -5.91 -33.15 -53.79
N LYS A 84 -4.67 -33.61 -54.00
CA LYS A 84 -3.90 -34.43 -53.05
C LYS A 84 -3.29 -33.63 -51.88
N SER A 85 -3.12 -32.31 -51.98
CA SER A 85 -2.51 -31.47 -50.93
C SER A 85 -3.53 -31.00 -49.89
N LEU A 86 -4.16 -31.96 -49.22
CA LEU A 86 -5.31 -31.76 -48.35
C LEU A 86 -5.01 -30.87 -47.13
N GLN A 87 -3.82 -30.97 -46.54
CA GLN A 87 -3.41 -30.12 -45.41
C GLN A 87 -3.38 -28.63 -45.78
N PHE A 88 -2.84 -28.30 -46.96
CA PHE A 88 -2.79 -26.92 -47.43
C PHE A 88 -4.19 -26.40 -47.79
N ARG A 89 -5.04 -27.24 -48.43
CA ARG A 89 -6.44 -26.89 -48.71
C ARG A 89 -7.25 -26.61 -47.43
N CYS A 90 -7.08 -27.43 -46.37
CA CYS A 90 -7.72 -27.16 -45.08
C CYS A 90 -7.28 -25.80 -44.50
N GLN A 91 -5.99 -25.48 -44.56
CA GLN A 91 -5.46 -24.20 -44.06
C GLN A 91 -5.90 -23.01 -44.92
N LEU A 92 -6.06 -23.20 -46.23
CA LEU A 92 -6.64 -22.18 -47.11
C LEU A 92 -8.09 -21.86 -46.75
N LEU A 93 -8.93 -22.88 -46.50
CA LEU A 93 -10.30 -22.65 -46.06
C LEU A 93 -10.34 -21.79 -44.79
N VAL A 94 -9.52 -22.14 -43.79
CA VAL A 94 -9.43 -21.39 -42.53
C VAL A 94 -8.95 -19.95 -42.77
N ALA A 95 -7.90 -19.76 -43.58
CA ALA A 95 -7.38 -18.43 -43.88
C ALA A 95 -8.40 -17.54 -44.61
N ILE A 96 -9.14 -18.10 -45.58
CA ILE A 96 -10.20 -17.38 -46.30
C ILE A 96 -11.32 -16.99 -45.31
N THR A 97 -11.75 -17.90 -44.44
CA THR A 97 -12.73 -17.59 -43.39
C THR A 97 -12.25 -16.48 -42.45
N CYS A 98 -11.00 -16.55 -41.97
CA CYS A 98 -10.42 -15.52 -41.10
C CYS A 98 -10.41 -14.15 -41.78
N VAL A 99 -9.99 -14.07 -43.05
CA VAL A 99 -9.98 -12.81 -43.80
C VAL A 99 -11.39 -12.26 -43.95
N LEU A 100 -12.35 -13.05 -44.47
CA LEU A 100 -13.73 -12.60 -44.72
C LEU A 100 -14.48 -12.17 -43.45
N VAL A 101 -14.26 -12.86 -42.33
CA VAL A 101 -14.87 -12.53 -41.04
C VAL A 101 -14.26 -11.25 -40.47
N CYS A 102 -12.94 -11.12 -40.51
CA CYS A 102 -12.25 -9.98 -39.90
C CYS A 102 -12.30 -8.69 -40.72
N SER A 103 -12.54 -8.76 -42.03
CA SER A 103 -12.71 -7.61 -42.92
C SER A 103 -14.17 -7.19 -43.12
N SER A 104 -15.11 -7.65 -42.27
CA SER A 104 -16.56 -7.38 -42.36
C SER A 104 -17.26 -7.80 -43.67
N CYS A 105 -16.54 -8.34 -44.66
CA CYS A 105 -17.05 -8.77 -45.96
C CYS A 105 -18.11 -9.88 -45.86
N ALA A 106 -18.05 -10.69 -44.82
CA ALA A 106 -19.03 -11.74 -44.55
C ALA A 106 -20.43 -11.19 -44.19
N GLY A 107 -20.52 -10.02 -43.56
CA GLY A 107 -21.80 -9.40 -43.17
C GLY A 107 -22.46 -8.59 -44.30
N ALA A 108 -21.68 -8.15 -45.29
CA ALA A 108 -22.15 -7.31 -46.39
C ALA A 108 -22.67 -8.11 -47.61
N ARG A 109 -22.70 -9.45 -47.55
CA ARG A 109 -23.00 -10.34 -48.70
C ARG A 109 -22.16 -9.99 -49.95
N SER A 110 -20.87 -9.72 -49.74
CA SER A 110 -19.91 -9.49 -50.83
C SER A 110 -19.86 -10.67 -51.81
N GLN A 111 -19.51 -10.44 -53.07
CA GLN A 111 -19.46 -11.50 -54.08
C GLN A 111 -18.48 -12.60 -53.66
N ALA A 112 -17.33 -12.24 -53.09
CA ALA A 112 -16.38 -13.22 -52.58
C ALA A 112 -16.94 -14.09 -51.45
N SER A 113 -17.81 -13.53 -50.58
CA SER A 113 -18.45 -14.30 -49.52
C SER A 113 -19.47 -15.30 -50.05
N LEU A 114 -20.22 -14.94 -51.09
CA LEU A 114 -21.18 -15.83 -51.76
C LEU A 114 -20.48 -16.95 -52.54
N ASP A 115 -19.42 -16.61 -53.27
CA ASP A 115 -18.60 -17.57 -54.01
C ASP A 115 -17.93 -18.56 -53.05
N PHE A 116 -17.39 -18.06 -51.93
CA PHE A 116 -16.79 -18.91 -50.90
C PHE A 116 -17.83 -19.79 -50.20
N LEU A 117 -19.02 -19.27 -49.94
CA LEU A 117 -20.11 -20.03 -49.32
C LEU A 117 -20.60 -21.18 -50.23
N SER A 118 -20.76 -20.91 -51.53
CA SER A 118 -21.05 -21.95 -52.54
C SER A 118 -19.95 -23.03 -52.54
N LEU A 119 -18.68 -22.62 -52.54
CA LEU A 119 -17.53 -23.53 -52.49
C LEU A 119 -17.49 -24.37 -51.20
N LEU A 120 -17.85 -23.81 -50.05
CA LEU A 120 -17.96 -24.53 -48.79
C LEU A 120 -19.11 -25.56 -48.79
N LEU A 121 -20.25 -25.21 -49.37
CA LEU A 121 -21.40 -26.13 -49.49
C LEU A 121 -21.11 -27.28 -50.46
N GLU A 122 -20.47 -26.99 -51.60
CA GLU A 122 -20.01 -28.00 -52.56
C GLU A 122 -18.98 -28.94 -51.93
N THR A 123 -17.96 -28.38 -51.25
CA THR A 123 -16.94 -29.18 -50.58
C THR A 123 -17.49 -29.98 -49.41
N ALA A 124 -18.49 -29.50 -48.67
CA ALA A 124 -19.17 -30.27 -47.63
C ALA A 124 -20.03 -31.39 -48.22
N GLY A 125 -20.68 -31.15 -49.37
CA GLY A 125 -21.60 -32.07 -50.03
C GLY A 125 -20.95 -33.15 -50.89
N ASP A 126 -19.68 -33.00 -51.27
CA ASP A 126 -18.95 -33.94 -52.14
C ASP A 126 -18.87 -35.36 -51.54
N PRO A 127 -19.62 -36.34 -52.08
CA PRO A 127 -19.57 -37.74 -51.64
C PRO A 127 -18.36 -38.39 -52.32
N GLY A 128 -17.15 -38.02 -51.89
CA GLY A 128 -15.91 -38.41 -52.56
C GLY A 128 -15.89 -39.88 -53.02
N GLU A 129 -15.41 -40.11 -54.25
CA GLU A 129 -15.61 -41.34 -55.03
C GLU A 129 -15.08 -42.66 -54.39
N LEU A 130 -14.34 -42.64 -53.28
CA LEU A 130 -13.90 -43.86 -52.58
C LEU A 130 -13.95 -43.73 -51.04
N PRO A 131 -14.56 -44.70 -50.33
CA PRO A 131 -14.74 -44.69 -48.87
C PRO A 131 -13.45 -44.92 -48.04
N GLY A 132 -12.27 -44.68 -48.60
CA GLY A 132 -10.97 -45.04 -48.01
C GLY A 132 -9.98 -43.90 -47.71
N ASP A 133 -10.19 -42.68 -48.21
CA ASP A 133 -9.24 -41.58 -48.00
C ASP A 133 -9.67 -40.66 -46.84
N GLY A 134 -9.15 -40.97 -45.63
CA GLY A 134 -9.38 -40.16 -44.43
C GLY A 134 -8.91 -38.70 -44.55
N GLY A 135 -8.17 -38.34 -45.61
CA GLY A 135 -7.82 -36.97 -45.93
C GLY A 135 -8.99 -36.13 -46.47
N GLN A 136 -9.80 -36.67 -47.40
CA GLN A 136 -10.96 -35.95 -47.98
C GLN A 136 -11.97 -35.59 -46.87
N GLN A 137 -12.14 -36.50 -45.89
CA GLN A 137 -13.01 -36.28 -44.74
C GLN A 137 -12.57 -35.08 -43.87
N ARG A 138 -11.27 -34.83 -43.73
CA ARG A 138 -10.74 -33.67 -42.99
C ARG A 138 -11.03 -32.36 -43.72
N LEU A 139 -11.00 -32.37 -45.05
CA LEU A 139 -11.36 -31.20 -45.85
C LEU A 139 -12.84 -30.86 -45.71
N ARG A 140 -13.72 -31.86 -45.85
CA ARG A 140 -15.17 -31.72 -45.62
C ARG A 140 -15.48 -31.23 -44.21
N ALA A 141 -14.81 -31.79 -43.20
CA ALA A 141 -14.99 -31.35 -41.80
C ALA A 141 -14.48 -29.92 -41.57
N GLY A 142 -13.37 -29.54 -42.21
CA GLY A 142 -12.88 -28.18 -42.24
C GLY A 142 -13.87 -27.21 -42.89
N ALA A 143 -14.51 -27.61 -44.00
CA ALA A 143 -15.56 -26.83 -44.64
C ALA A 143 -16.78 -26.63 -43.73
N CYS A 144 -17.26 -27.68 -43.06
CA CYS A 144 -18.34 -27.55 -42.07
C CYS A 144 -17.95 -26.65 -40.89
N ALA A 145 -16.70 -26.72 -40.42
CA ALA A 145 -16.22 -25.80 -39.38
C ALA A 145 -16.22 -24.35 -39.87
N CYS A 146 -15.76 -24.09 -41.10
CA CYS A 146 -15.80 -22.76 -41.72
C CYS A 146 -17.23 -22.24 -41.87
N LEU A 147 -18.18 -23.08 -42.31
CA LEU A 147 -19.61 -22.74 -42.36
C LEU A 147 -20.16 -22.36 -40.99
N ARG A 148 -19.78 -23.12 -39.94
CA ARG A 148 -20.20 -22.84 -38.57
C ARG A 148 -19.64 -21.51 -38.06
N GLU A 149 -18.37 -21.21 -38.33
CA GLU A 149 -17.75 -19.94 -37.93
C GLU A 149 -18.36 -18.75 -38.69
N LEU A 150 -18.62 -18.90 -39.99
CA LEU A 150 -19.32 -17.87 -40.78
C LEU A 150 -20.72 -17.59 -40.23
N GLU A 151 -21.49 -18.63 -39.91
CA GLU A 151 -22.83 -18.49 -39.32
C GLU A 151 -22.79 -17.92 -37.88
N ALA A 152 -21.74 -18.19 -37.11
CA ALA A 152 -21.55 -17.61 -35.77
C ALA A 152 -21.22 -16.10 -35.83
N CYS A 153 -20.41 -15.70 -36.82
CA CYS A 153 -20.00 -14.31 -37.01
C CYS A 153 -21.06 -13.48 -37.75
N CYS A 154 -21.81 -14.10 -38.66
CA CYS A 154 -22.87 -13.50 -39.47
C CYS A 154 -24.14 -14.35 -39.31
N PRO A 155 -24.89 -14.16 -38.21
CA PRO A 155 -26.10 -14.95 -37.96
C PRO A 155 -27.10 -14.78 -39.10
N GLY A 156 -27.67 -15.88 -39.58
CA GLY A 156 -28.69 -15.94 -40.63
C GLY A 156 -28.15 -16.11 -42.05
N LEU A 157 -26.84 -16.25 -42.24
CA LEU A 157 -26.23 -16.49 -43.55
C LEU A 157 -26.71 -17.81 -44.19
N LEU A 158 -26.88 -18.84 -43.37
CA LEU A 158 -27.29 -20.19 -43.79
C LEU A 158 -28.79 -20.45 -43.69
N SER A 159 -29.59 -19.49 -43.20
CA SER A 159 -31.05 -19.60 -43.09
C SER A 159 -31.77 -20.07 -44.36
N PRO A 160 -31.43 -19.58 -45.58
CA PRO A 160 -32.10 -20.03 -46.80
C PRO A 160 -31.67 -21.44 -47.28
N ARG A 161 -30.68 -22.07 -46.63
CA ARG A 161 -30.13 -23.38 -47.01
C ARG A 161 -30.39 -24.46 -45.96
N LEU A 162 -31.33 -24.25 -45.03
CA LEU A 162 -31.63 -25.21 -43.96
C LEU A 162 -32.09 -26.57 -44.50
N GLU A 163 -32.90 -26.62 -45.55
CA GLU A 163 -33.33 -27.87 -46.20
C GLU A 163 -32.15 -28.62 -46.83
N LEU A 164 -31.25 -27.90 -47.51
CA LEU A 164 -30.04 -28.48 -48.10
C LEU A 164 -29.16 -29.11 -47.00
N LEU A 165 -28.95 -28.39 -45.89
CA LEU A 165 -28.18 -28.90 -44.76
C LEU A 165 -28.82 -30.12 -44.11
N ASP A 166 -30.16 -30.14 -43.98
CA ASP A 166 -30.90 -31.31 -43.50
C ASP A 166 -30.72 -32.51 -44.44
N GLY A 167 -30.86 -32.29 -45.75
CA GLY A 167 -30.64 -33.32 -46.77
C GLY A 167 -29.21 -33.87 -46.78
N LEU A 168 -28.21 -33.01 -46.58
CA LEU A 168 -26.81 -33.43 -46.42
C LEU A 168 -26.60 -34.22 -45.13
N ARG A 169 -27.19 -33.80 -44.01
CA ARG A 169 -27.13 -34.52 -42.72
C ARG A 169 -27.72 -35.92 -42.84
N GLN A 170 -28.89 -36.05 -43.47
CA GLN A 170 -29.61 -37.32 -43.62
C GLN A 170 -28.88 -38.31 -44.55
N ARG A 171 -28.17 -37.81 -45.57
CA ARG A 171 -27.36 -38.63 -46.50
C ARG A 171 -26.03 -39.08 -45.90
N GLU A 172 -25.53 -38.36 -44.90
CA GLU A 172 -24.20 -38.59 -44.33
C GLU A 172 -24.20 -39.75 -43.33
N THR A 173 -23.37 -40.76 -43.60
CA THR A 173 -23.24 -41.96 -42.75
C THR A 173 -21.94 -41.97 -41.93
N SER A 174 -21.02 -41.02 -42.16
CA SER A 174 -19.74 -40.94 -41.46
C SER A 174 -19.78 -40.02 -40.23
N ARG A 175 -18.63 -39.87 -39.56
CA ARG A 175 -18.46 -38.95 -38.42
C ARG A 175 -18.74 -37.47 -38.77
N LEU A 176 -18.78 -37.12 -40.06
CA LEU A 176 -19.17 -35.79 -40.56
C LEU A 176 -20.61 -35.41 -40.18
N HIS A 177 -21.47 -36.40 -39.92
CA HIS A 177 -22.82 -36.17 -39.45
C HIS A 177 -22.85 -35.22 -38.23
N GLN A 178 -21.87 -35.32 -37.32
CA GLN A 178 -21.80 -34.46 -36.13
C GLN A 178 -21.51 -32.99 -36.47
N ALA A 179 -20.68 -32.75 -37.48
CA ALA A 179 -20.36 -31.40 -37.93
C ALA A 179 -21.55 -30.77 -38.65
N LEU A 180 -22.25 -31.54 -39.50
CA LEU A 180 -23.45 -31.10 -40.20
C LEU A 180 -24.61 -30.81 -39.23
N ALA A 181 -24.84 -31.68 -38.24
CA ALA A 181 -25.85 -31.46 -37.20
C ALA A 181 -25.59 -30.15 -36.43
N GLY A 182 -24.32 -29.85 -36.11
CA GLY A 182 -23.95 -28.60 -35.43
C GLY A 182 -24.12 -27.35 -36.29
N VAL A 183 -23.81 -27.41 -37.59
CA VAL A 183 -24.03 -26.29 -38.53
C VAL A 183 -25.53 -26.04 -38.69
N GLN A 184 -26.31 -27.10 -38.90
CA GLN A 184 -27.75 -27.00 -39.07
C GLN A 184 -28.45 -26.49 -37.81
N SER A 185 -28.08 -26.95 -36.62
CA SER A 185 -28.71 -26.50 -35.37
C SER A 185 -28.39 -25.03 -35.08
N LEU A 186 -27.17 -24.59 -35.38
CA LEU A 186 -26.78 -23.18 -35.26
C LEU A 186 -27.52 -22.29 -36.27
N ALA A 187 -27.58 -22.70 -37.54
CA ALA A 187 -28.32 -21.98 -38.58
C ALA A 187 -29.81 -21.90 -38.27
N LEU A 188 -30.42 -23.00 -37.77
CA LEU A 188 -31.81 -23.04 -37.34
C LEU A 188 -32.06 -22.05 -36.20
N ARG A 189 -31.20 -22.08 -35.18
CA ARG A 189 -31.27 -21.15 -34.05
C ARG A 189 -31.22 -19.69 -34.49
N ASN A 190 -30.26 -19.34 -35.33
CA ASN A 190 -30.10 -17.98 -35.83
C ASN A 190 -31.28 -17.54 -36.71
N ALA A 191 -31.80 -18.44 -37.56
CA ALA A 191 -32.99 -18.19 -38.38
C ALA A 191 -34.22 -17.86 -37.51
N VAL A 192 -34.47 -18.68 -36.47
CA VAL A 192 -35.58 -18.46 -35.53
C VAL A 192 -35.39 -17.17 -34.74
N HIS A 193 -34.17 -16.88 -34.29
CA HIS A 193 -33.85 -15.65 -33.58
C HIS A 193 -34.08 -14.40 -34.46
N GLN A 194 -33.74 -14.45 -35.75
CA GLN A 194 -33.99 -13.37 -36.70
C GLN A 194 -35.48 -13.14 -36.92
N LEU A 195 -36.23 -14.21 -37.22
CA LEU A 195 -37.69 -14.13 -37.35
C LEU A 195 -38.34 -13.56 -36.08
N GLY A 196 -37.87 -13.96 -34.89
CA GLY A 196 -38.40 -13.47 -33.62
C GLY A 196 -38.21 -11.96 -33.39
N ARG A 197 -37.30 -11.31 -34.13
CA ARG A 197 -37.08 -9.86 -34.08
C ARG A 197 -37.93 -9.08 -35.09
N GLU A 198 -38.46 -9.75 -36.10
CA GLU A 198 -39.22 -9.11 -37.17
C GLU A 198 -40.67 -8.87 -36.74
N THR A 199 -41.13 -7.63 -36.91
CA THR A 199 -42.51 -7.25 -36.56
C THR A 199 -43.48 -7.81 -37.62
N GLY A 200 -44.24 -8.85 -37.26
CA GLY A 200 -45.25 -9.47 -38.13
C GLY A 200 -44.91 -10.88 -38.61
N ALA A 201 -43.68 -11.36 -38.33
CA ALA A 201 -43.27 -12.71 -38.67
C ALA A 201 -44.07 -13.76 -37.90
N GLY A 202 -44.56 -14.78 -38.61
CA GLY A 202 -45.48 -15.78 -38.09
C GLY A 202 -45.21 -17.20 -38.62
N ALA A 203 -46.21 -18.08 -38.49
CA ALA A 203 -46.08 -19.49 -38.85
C ALA A 203 -45.77 -19.74 -40.33
N GLU A 204 -46.32 -18.93 -41.25
CA GLU A 204 -46.10 -19.08 -42.70
C GLU A 204 -44.67 -18.71 -43.12
N GLU A 205 -44.05 -17.71 -42.48
CA GLU A 205 -42.66 -17.34 -42.78
C GLU A 205 -41.67 -18.36 -42.23
N LEU A 206 -41.95 -18.91 -41.04
CA LEU A 206 -41.21 -20.04 -40.49
C LEU A 206 -41.33 -21.28 -41.40
N LYS A 207 -42.53 -21.52 -41.94
CA LYS A 207 -42.80 -22.60 -42.90
C LYS A 207 -42.03 -22.39 -44.21
N ALA A 208 -42.01 -21.16 -44.73
CA ALA A 208 -41.26 -20.84 -45.94
C ALA A 208 -39.74 -21.01 -45.76
N LEU A 209 -39.19 -20.71 -44.58
CA LEU A 209 -37.77 -20.95 -44.29
C LEU A 209 -37.41 -22.44 -44.15
N LEU A 210 -38.31 -23.24 -43.57
CA LEU A 210 -38.09 -24.67 -43.35
C LEU A 210 -38.47 -25.55 -44.55
N GLY A 211 -39.37 -25.06 -45.41
CA GLY A 211 -39.94 -25.72 -46.59
C GLY A 211 -39.45 -25.16 -47.94
N GLY A 212 -38.54 -24.18 -47.91
CA GLY A 212 -38.14 -23.39 -49.06
C GLY A 212 -37.06 -24.07 -49.89
N ASN A 213 -37.46 -24.70 -50.99
CA ASN A 213 -36.56 -25.03 -52.10
C ASN A 213 -36.12 -23.73 -52.77
N ALA A 214 -35.18 -22.99 -52.17
CA ALA A 214 -34.53 -21.89 -52.83
C ALA A 214 -33.71 -22.46 -54.00
N SER A 215 -34.22 -22.26 -55.22
CA SER A 215 -33.47 -22.39 -56.46
C SER A 215 -32.12 -21.68 -56.37
N ASP A 216 -31.16 -22.07 -57.19
CA ASP A 216 -29.74 -21.70 -57.16
C ASP A 216 -29.39 -20.19 -57.17
N SER A 217 -30.37 -19.29 -57.15
CA SER A 217 -30.16 -17.84 -57.10
C SER A 217 -30.11 -17.30 -55.66
N TRP A 218 -29.01 -16.64 -55.31
CA TRP A 218 -28.86 -15.79 -54.12
C TRP A 218 -29.67 -14.49 -54.27
N GLU A 219 -30.95 -14.56 -54.67
CA GLU A 219 -31.73 -13.34 -54.92
C GLU A 219 -31.99 -12.55 -53.63
N GLU A 220 -31.87 -11.23 -53.77
CA GLU A 220 -31.97 -10.23 -52.72
C GLU A 220 -33.33 -10.25 -52.04
N GLU A 221 -33.40 -10.80 -50.84
CA GLU A 221 -34.30 -10.25 -49.83
C GLU A 221 -33.60 -10.09 -48.47
N ARG A 222 -33.91 -8.93 -47.87
CA ARG A 222 -33.61 -8.42 -46.53
C ARG A 222 -32.18 -7.88 -46.32
N GLY A 223 -32.13 -6.55 -46.15
CA GLY A 223 -30.91 -5.77 -45.93
C GLY A 223 -30.22 -6.09 -44.60
N PRO A 224 -28.94 -5.72 -44.46
CA PRO A 224 -28.12 -6.09 -43.32
C PRO A 224 -28.57 -5.30 -42.09
N ALA A 225 -29.39 -5.90 -41.23
CA ALA A 225 -29.37 -5.50 -39.84
C ALA A 225 -28.03 -5.97 -39.28
N THR A 226 -27.12 -5.04 -38.98
CA THR A 226 -25.87 -5.30 -38.25
C THR A 226 -26.18 -6.01 -36.94
N LEU A 227 -26.13 -7.34 -36.96
CA LEU A 227 -26.26 -8.19 -35.79
C LEU A 227 -24.85 -8.61 -35.39
N THR A 228 -24.34 -7.95 -34.35
CA THR A 228 -23.18 -8.40 -33.58
C THR A 228 -23.31 -9.89 -33.22
N ALA A 229 -22.20 -10.62 -33.31
CA ALA A 229 -22.07 -12.03 -32.94
C ALA A 229 -22.90 -12.34 -31.68
N LEU A 230 -23.97 -13.12 -31.88
CA LEU A 230 -24.87 -13.53 -30.82
C LEU A 230 -24.22 -14.70 -30.08
N THR A 231 -23.34 -14.38 -29.14
CA THR A 231 -23.17 -15.21 -27.94
C THR A 231 -24.15 -14.68 -26.90
N PRO A 232 -25.31 -15.33 -26.69
CA PRO A 232 -26.15 -14.99 -25.56
C PRO A 232 -25.32 -15.19 -24.30
N GLY A 233 -25.10 -14.12 -23.54
CA GLY A 233 -24.78 -14.27 -22.13
C GLY A 233 -25.97 -14.93 -21.43
N PRO A 234 -25.78 -15.51 -20.24
CA PRO A 234 -26.82 -16.22 -19.48
C PRO A 234 -28.07 -15.38 -19.11
N THR A 235 -28.11 -14.09 -19.46
CA THR A 235 -29.19 -13.13 -19.14
C THR A 235 -29.69 -12.30 -20.34
N GLY A 236 -29.35 -12.68 -21.57
CA GLY A 236 -29.91 -12.03 -22.76
C GLY A 236 -31.41 -12.33 -22.90
N SER A 237 -32.27 -11.31 -22.94
CA SER A 237 -33.69 -11.49 -23.29
C SER A 237 -33.79 -12.07 -24.70
N LEU A 238 -34.18 -13.34 -24.80
CA LEU A 238 -34.42 -14.02 -26.06
C LEU A 238 -35.71 -13.47 -26.70
N PRO A 239 -35.72 -13.16 -28.01
CA PRO A 239 -36.92 -12.72 -28.70
C PRO A 239 -37.93 -13.87 -28.80
N THR A 240 -39.22 -13.56 -28.64
CA THR A 240 -40.29 -14.55 -28.73
C THR A 240 -40.98 -14.49 -30.10
N LEU A 241 -40.95 -15.58 -30.85
CA LEU A 241 -41.66 -15.72 -32.13
C LEU A 241 -43.09 -16.21 -31.87
N HIS A 242 -44.08 -15.34 -32.10
CA HIS A 242 -45.49 -15.68 -31.93
C HIS A 242 -46.04 -16.43 -33.14
N THR A 243 -45.77 -17.73 -33.19
CA THR A 243 -46.47 -18.65 -34.09
C THR A 243 -47.77 -19.12 -33.44
N GLY A 244 -48.85 -19.27 -34.22
CA GLY A 244 -50.03 -20.02 -33.76
C GLY A 244 -49.70 -21.50 -33.46
N PRO A 245 -50.71 -22.36 -33.19
CA PRO A 245 -50.46 -23.78 -32.86
C PRO A 245 -49.86 -24.62 -34.00
N ASP A 246 -49.80 -24.09 -35.22
CA ASP A 246 -49.32 -24.81 -36.39
C ASP A 246 -47.81 -24.62 -36.59
N CYS A 247 -47.02 -25.48 -35.94
CA CYS A 247 -45.56 -25.56 -36.05
C CYS A 247 -45.10 -26.99 -36.34
N LYS A 248 -45.76 -27.69 -37.29
CA LYS A 248 -45.48 -29.10 -37.57
C LYS A 248 -44.07 -29.33 -38.13
N GLU A 249 -43.63 -28.48 -39.05
CA GLU A 249 -42.32 -28.60 -39.70
C GLU A 249 -41.18 -28.37 -38.71
N LEU A 250 -41.24 -27.30 -37.90
CA LEU A 250 -40.26 -27.07 -36.84
C LEU A 250 -40.21 -28.24 -35.85
N ARG A 251 -41.37 -28.76 -35.41
CA ARG A 251 -41.41 -29.94 -34.54
C ARG A 251 -40.79 -31.18 -35.19
N SER A 252 -40.97 -31.37 -36.49
CA SER A 252 -40.36 -32.48 -37.24
C SER A 252 -38.84 -32.34 -37.30
N VAL A 253 -38.32 -31.15 -37.60
CA VAL A 253 -36.87 -30.89 -37.65
C VAL A 253 -36.24 -31.07 -36.26
N LEU A 254 -36.86 -30.51 -35.22
CA LEU A 254 -36.42 -30.67 -33.83
C LEU A 254 -36.45 -32.14 -33.40
N ALA A 255 -37.50 -32.88 -33.73
CA ALA A 255 -37.61 -34.30 -33.41
C ALA A 255 -36.51 -35.11 -34.11
N SER A 256 -36.24 -34.86 -35.39
CA SER A 256 -35.16 -35.54 -36.11
C SER A 256 -33.78 -35.25 -35.54
N LEU A 257 -33.47 -33.99 -35.21
CA LEU A 257 -32.20 -33.63 -34.55
C LEU A 257 -32.06 -34.27 -33.17
N LEU A 258 -33.15 -34.34 -32.39
CA LEU A 258 -33.15 -34.99 -31.10
C LEU A 258 -33.01 -36.51 -31.22
N GLU A 259 -33.66 -37.13 -32.19
CA GLU A 259 -33.48 -38.56 -32.50
C GLU A 259 -32.02 -38.84 -32.85
N ASP A 260 -31.38 -38.04 -33.70
CA ASP A 260 -29.97 -38.24 -34.08
C ASP A 260 -28.97 -37.89 -32.94
N SER A 261 -29.42 -37.19 -31.90
CA SER A 261 -28.54 -36.67 -30.84
C SER A 261 -27.70 -37.73 -30.12
N TYR A 262 -28.13 -38.98 -30.09
CA TYR A 262 -27.38 -40.06 -29.45
C TYR A 262 -26.23 -40.62 -30.27
N LEU A 263 -26.18 -40.32 -31.57
CA LEU A 263 -25.08 -40.68 -32.47
C LEU A 263 -23.90 -39.70 -32.32
N LEU A 264 -24.11 -38.59 -31.61
CA LEU A 264 -23.14 -37.54 -31.40
C LEU A 264 -22.19 -37.88 -30.24
N THR A 265 -20.99 -37.31 -30.27
CA THR A 265 -20.12 -37.33 -29.09
C THR A 265 -20.74 -36.50 -27.95
N PRO A 266 -20.47 -36.81 -26.67
CA PRO A 266 -21.02 -36.06 -25.54
C PRO A 266 -20.90 -34.53 -25.63
N PRO A 267 -19.77 -33.91 -26.04
CA PRO A 267 -19.70 -32.46 -26.20
C PRO A 267 -20.56 -31.94 -27.36
N CYS A 268 -20.63 -32.66 -28.49
CA CYS A 268 -21.48 -32.28 -29.62
C CYS A 268 -22.96 -32.40 -29.27
N GLN A 269 -23.35 -33.45 -28.55
CA GLN A 269 -24.71 -33.62 -28.04
C GLN A 269 -25.06 -32.51 -27.04
N ALA A 270 -24.16 -32.15 -26.13
CA ALA A 270 -24.35 -31.04 -25.19
C ALA A 270 -24.56 -29.71 -25.92
N ALA A 271 -23.72 -29.40 -26.91
CA ALA A 271 -23.86 -28.19 -27.73
C ALA A 271 -25.18 -28.17 -28.51
N LEU A 272 -25.55 -29.30 -29.11
CA LEU A 272 -26.84 -29.44 -29.79
C LEU A 272 -28.00 -29.15 -28.83
N LEU A 273 -28.04 -29.82 -27.67
CA LEU A 273 -29.09 -29.63 -26.68
C LEU A 273 -29.25 -28.16 -26.29
N LEU A 274 -28.15 -27.46 -26.02
CA LEU A 274 -28.18 -26.02 -25.69
C LEU A 274 -28.75 -25.17 -26.83
N THR A 275 -28.32 -25.41 -28.08
CA THR A 275 -28.88 -24.68 -29.23
C THR A 275 -30.37 -24.92 -29.41
N LEU A 276 -30.83 -26.16 -29.16
CA LEU A 276 -32.26 -26.50 -29.25
C LEU A 276 -33.06 -25.94 -28.07
N THR A 277 -32.47 -25.85 -26.88
CA THR A 277 -33.07 -25.19 -25.71
C THR A 277 -33.41 -23.74 -26.05
N GLU A 278 -32.47 -23.01 -26.67
CA GLU A 278 -32.70 -21.63 -27.11
C GLU A 278 -33.83 -21.54 -28.16
N VAL A 279 -33.85 -22.45 -29.15
CA VAL A 279 -34.93 -22.49 -30.16
C VAL A 279 -36.31 -22.71 -29.53
N VAL A 280 -36.43 -23.66 -28.61
CA VAL A 280 -37.71 -23.95 -27.95
C VAL A 280 -38.12 -22.81 -27.00
N ALA A 281 -37.15 -22.14 -26.36
CA ALA A 281 -37.43 -20.96 -25.54
C ALA A 281 -37.92 -19.76 -26.37
N MET A 282 -37.44 -19.60 -27.62
CA MET A 282 -37.89 -18.54 -28.53
C MET A 282 -39.27 -18.81 -29.14
N VAL A 283 -39.70 -20.08 -29.27
CA VAL A 283 -40.95 -20.47 -29.94
C VAL A 283 -41.92 -21.13 -28.94
N PRO A 284 -42.78 -20.36 -28.24
CA PRO A 284 -43.69 -20.89 -27.21
C PRO A 284 -44.73 -21.89 -27.74
N ALA A 285 -44.97 -21.96 -29.05
CA ALA A 285 -45.87 -22.94 -29.65
C ALA A 285 -45.33 -24.38 -29.61
N VAL A 286 -44.01 -24.57 -29.42
CA VAL A 286 -43.40 -25.89 -29.25
C VAL A 286 -43.28 -26.20 -27.76
N PRO A 287 -43.98 -27.22 -27.23
CA PRO A 287 -43.87 -27.54 -25.81
C PRO A 287 -42.50 -28.13 -25.47
N PRO A 288 -41.89 -27.75 -24.32
CA PRO A 288 -40.62 -28.32 -23.84
C PRO A 288 -40.63 -29.85 -23.69
N ALA A 289 -41.83 -30.46 -23.60
CA ALA A 289 -42.02 -31.91 -23.55
C ALA A 289 -41.35 -32.67 -24.71
N ILE A 290 -41.00 -32.02 -25.82
CA ILE A 290 -40.21 -32.62 -26.91
C ILE A 290 -38.87 -33.21 -26.43
N PHE A 291 -38.29 -32.68 -25.35
CA PHE A 291 -37.05 -33.19 -24.76
C PHE A 291 -37.25 -34.44 -23.87
N ARG A 292 -38.48 -34.80 -23.48
CA ARG A 292 -38.73 -35.90 -22.52
C ARG A 292 -38.14 -37.24 -22.96
N ALA A 293 -38.20 -37.54 -24.25
CA ALA A 293 -37.64 -38.79 -24.79
C ALA A 293 -36.12 -38.87 -24.57
N GLN A 294 -35.42 -37.74 -24.65
CA GLN A 294 -33.97 -37.68 -24.41
C GLN A 294 -33.64 -37.58 -22.92
N LEU A 295 -34.48 -36.94 -22.10
CA LEU A 295 -34.26 -36.81 -20.66
C LEU A 295 -34.08 -38.16 -19.96
N LEU A 296 -34.88 -39.17 -20.29
CA LEU A 296 -34.74 -40.51 -19.70
C LEU A 296 -33.32 -41.09 -19.86
N ARG A 297 -32.64 -40.73 -20.95
CA ARG A 297 -31.25 -41.15 -21.20
C ARG A 297 -30.24 -40.22 -20.52
N LEU A 298 -30.48 -38.91 -20.58
CA LEU A 298 -29.58 -37.90 -20.04
C LEU A 298 -29.54 -37.93 -18.51
N LEU A 299 -30.67 -38.22 -17.87
CA LEU A 299 -30.77 -38.44 -16.42
C LEU A 299 -29.88 -39.60 -15.95
N GLY A 300 -29.45 -40.49 -16.85
CA GLY A 300 -28.57 -41.63 -16.62
C GLY A 300 -27.06 -41.39 -16.81
N THR A 301 -26.63 -40.21 -17.30
CA THR A 301 -25.24 -39.97 -17.75
C THR A 301 -24.25 -39.58 -16.64
N SER A 302 -23.01 -40.07 -16.72
CA SER A 302 -21.89 -39.60 -15.90
C SER A 302 -21.02 -38.56 -16.59
N GLN A 303 -21.32 -38.22 -17.85
CA GLN A 303 -20.57 -37.21 -18.61
C GLN A 303 -20.91 -35.81 -18.11
N VAL A 304 -19.90 -35.05 -17.68
CA VAL A 304 -20.03 -33.71 -17.11
C VAL A 304 -20.82 -32.76 -18.02
N CYS A 305 -20.44 -32.69 -19.32
CA CYS A 305 -21.09 -31.79 -20.28
C CYS A 305 -22.60 -32.07 -20.43
N LEU A 306 -23.00 -33.35 -20.48
CA LEU A 306 -24.40 -33.74 -20.66
C LEU A 306 -25.23 -33.53 -19.39
N LEU A 307 -24.66 -33.79 -18.22
CA LEU A 307 -25.32 -33.47 -16.95
C LEU A 307 -25.53 -31.95 -16.83
N HIS A 308 -24.53 -31.15 -17.19
CA HIS A 308 -24.65 -29.69 -17.19
C HIS A 308 -25.73 -29.21 -18.16
N SER A 309 -25.78 -29.74 -19.39
CA SER A 309 -26.87 -29.42 -20.33
C SER A 309 -28.25 -29.78 -19.78
N THR A 310 -28.35 -30.85 -18.98
CA THR A 310 -29.61 -31.24 -18.32
C THR A 310 -30.00 -30.24 -17.22
N LEU A 311 -29.04 -29.74 -16.45
CA LEU A 311 -29.29 -28.67 -15.47
C LEU A 311 -29.65 -27.35 -16.14
N LEU A 312 -29.07 -27.03 -17.30
CA LEU A 312 -29.43 -25.83 -18.07
C LEU A 312 -30.84 -25.96 -18.66
N LEU A 313 -31.23 -27.14 -19.16
CA LEU A 313 -32.61 -27.44 -19.53
C LEU A 313 -33.58 -27.28 -18.36
N LYS A 314 -33.14 -27.65 -17.15
CA LYS A 314 -33.92 -27.44 -15.93
C LYS A 314 -34.05 -25.96 -15.58
N ALA A 315 -32.96 -25.20 -15.68
CA ALA A 315 -32.98 -23.75 -15.46
C ALA A 315 -33.87 -23.01 -16.46
N SER A 316 -33.94 -23.46 -17.73
CA SER A 316 -34.75 -22.80 -18.76
C SER A 316 -36.24 -23.14 -18.68
N PHE A 317 -36.61 -24.35 -18.28
CA PHE A 317 -38.00 -24.86 -18.39
C PHE A 317 -38.66 -25.29 -17.07
N THR A 318 -37.90 -25.44 -15.98
CA THR A 318 -38.40 -25.72 -14.62
C THR A 318 -39.59 -26.71 -14.58
N ASP A 319 -40.74 -26.28 -14.05
CA ASP A 319 -41.98 -27.07 -13.87
C ASP A 319 -42.60 -27.55 -15.20
N SER A 320 -42.29 -26.92 -16.33
CA SER A 320 -42.86 -27.31 -17.62
C SER A 320 -42.26 -28.60 -18.19
N LEU A 321 -41.05 -28.95 -17.74
CA LEU A 321 -40.30 -30.11 -18.22
C LEU A 321 -39.97 -31.11 -17.10
N PHE A 322 -39.58 -30.63 -15.92
CA PHE A 322 -39.16 -31.44 -14.77
C PHE A 322 -40.22 -31.42 -13.67
N GLY A 323 -40.63 -32.61 -13.20
CA GLY A 323 -41.45 -32.72 -11.99
C GLY A 323 -40.60 -32.67 -10.73
N GLY A 324 -41.23 -32.51 -9.55
CA GLY A 324 -40.51 -32.51 -8.26
C GLY A 324 -39.75 -33.82 -7.99
N GLU A 325 -40.25 -34.96 -8.45
CA GLU A 325 -39.53 -36.25 -8.36
C GLU A 325 -38.24 -36.25 -9.19
N ASP A 326 -38.23 -35.58 -10.35
CA ASP A 326 -37.05 -35.45 -11.19
C ASP A 326 -36.01 -34.51 -10.57
N GLU A 327 -36.44 -33.45 -9.89
CA GLU A 327 -35.57 -32.55 -9.13
C GLU A 327 -34.83 -33.29 -8.01
N ASP A 328 -35.59 -34.02 -7.19
CA ASP A 328 -35.05 -34.84 -6.09
C ASP A 328 -34.07 -35.89 -6.61
N PHE A 329 -34.39 -36.54 -7.74
CA PHE A 329 -33.51 -37.50 -8.37
C PHE A 329 -32.21 -36.85 -8.88
N LEU A 330 -32.31 -35.72 -9.58
CA LEU A 330 -31.15 -34.97 -10.09
C LEU A 330 -30.23 -34.52 -8.95
N LEU A 331 -30.80 -34.00 -7.87
CA LEU A 331 -30.05 -33.55 -6.71
C LEU A 331 -29.34 -34.73 -6.02
N ARG A 332 -30.03 -35.84 -5.76
CA ARG A 332 -29.41 -37.06 -5.21
C ARG A 332 -28.29 -37.59 -6.10
N ARG A 333 -28.47 -37.54 -7.42
CA ARG A 333 -27.47 -37.95 -8.39
C ARG A 333 -26.21 -37.07 -8.32
N LEU A 334 -26.37 -35.75 -8.26
CA LEU A 334 -25.25 -34.81 -8.07
C LEU A 334 -24.50 -35.10 -6.77
N LEU A 335 -25.21 -35.37 -5.68
CA LEU A 335 -24.60 -35.74 -4.40
C LEU A 335 -23.73 -37.00 -4.52
N VAL A 336 -24.22 -38.05 -5.20
CA VAL A 336 -23.45 -39.28 -5.44
C VAL A 336 -22.22 -39.01 -6.32
N LEU A 337 -22.39 -38.26 -7.41
CA LEU A 337 -21.31 -37.97 -8.36
C LEU A 337 -20.19 -37.11 -7.73
N SER A 338 -20.55 -36.14 -6.89
CA SER A 338 -19.58 -35.31 -6.15
C SER A 338 -18.68 -36.10 -5.17
N GLN A 339 -19.02 -37.35 -4.88
CA GLN A 339 -18.27 -38.26 -4.00
C GLN A 339 -17.65 -39.46 -4.72
N HIS A 340 -17.94 -39.62 -6.01
CA HIS A 340 -17.59 -40.84 -6.71
C HIS A 340 -16.07 -40.97 -6.86
N PRO A 341 -15.45 -42.05 -6.35
CA PRO A 341 -13.99 -42.15 -6.24
C PRO A 341 -13.26 -42.27 -7.59
N LEU A 342 -13.97 -42.65 -8.66
CA LEU A 342 -13.39 -42.72 -10.02
C LEU A 342 -13.43 -41.38 -10.76
N LEU A 343 -14.14 -40.37 -10.23
CA LEU A 343 -14.21 -39.05 -10.87
C LEU A 343 -13.05 -38.19 -10.43
N SER A 344 -12.57 -37.34 -11.35
CA SER A 344 -11.45 -36.46 -11.07
C SER A 344 -11.86 -35.35 -10.09
N PRO A 345 -10.93 -34.80 -9.28
CA PRO A 345 -11.22 -33.66 -8.39
C PRO A 345 -11.90 -32.46 -9.08
N PRO A 346 -11.53 -32.02 -10.29
CA PRO A 346 -12.24 -30.92 -10.95
C PRO A 346 -13.69 -31.29 -11.30
N ASP A 347 -13.99 -32.54 -11.68
CA ASP A 347 -15.37 -32.97 -11.92
C ASP A 347 -16.19 -32.98 -10.63
N GLN A 348 -15.58 -33.46 -9.53
CA GLN A 348 -16.22 -33.45 -8.20
C GLN A 348 -16.52 -32.01 -7.74
N LEU A 349 -15.59 -31.09 -7.92
CA LEU A 349 -15.77 -29.67 -7.62
C LEU A 349 -16.86 -29.05 -8.50
N PHE A 350 -16.89 -29.38 -9.78
CA PHE A 350 -17.95 -28.94 -10.68
C PHE A 350 -19.33 -29.40 -10.19
N TYR A 351 -19.48 -30.67 -9.80
CA TYR A 351 -20.76 -31.15 -9.25
C TYR A 351 -21.13 -30.48 -7.92
N MET A 352 -20.15 -30.17 -7.05
CA MET A 352 -20.39 -29.40 -5.83
C MET A 352 -20.89 -27.98 -6.14
N ASP A 353 -20.34 -27.35 -7.16
CA ASP A 353 -20.78 -26.03 -7.62
C ASP A 353 -22.20 -26.08 -8.21
N CYS A 354 -22.52 -27.14 -8.97
CA CYS A 354 -23.88 -27.39 -9.44
C CYS A 354 -24.88 -27.65 -8.31
N ILE A 355 -24.46 -28.25 -7.20
CA ILE A 355 -25.31 -28.44 -6.01
C ILE A 355 -25.58 -27.09 -5.34
N LEU A 356 -24.56 -26.23 -5.20
CA LEU A 356 -24.72 -24.90 -4.60
C LEU A 356 -25.66 -24.01 -5.43
N HIS A 357 -25.55 -24.07 -6.76
CA HIS A 357 -26.34 -23.26 -7.70
C HIS A 357 -27.45 -24.06 -8.40
N PHE A 358 -28.07 -25.01 -7.68
CA PHE A 358 -29.09 -25.88 -8.28
C PHE A 358 -30.33 -25.07 -8.68
N PRO A 359 -30.83 -25.19 -9.94
CA PRO A 359 -31.95 -24.38 -10.43
C PRO A 359 -33.30 -24.92 -9.91
N GLU A 360 -33.76 -24.42 -8.77
CA GLU A 360 -35.04 -24.82 -8.16
C GLU A 360 -36.25 -24.22 -8.89
N ASN A 361 -37.38 -24.95 -8.90
CA ASN A 361 -38.61 -24.47 -9.53
C ASN A 361 -39.22 -23.24 -8.81
N ARG A 362 -38.86 -22.99 -7.54
CA ARG A 362 -39.20 -21.77 -6.79
C ARG A 362 -38.00 -21.28 -5.96
N PRO A 363 -37.08 -20.48 -6.51
CA PRO A 363 -36.04 -19.87 -5.71
C PRO A 363 -36.69 -18.93 -4.69
N LEU A 364 -36.45 -19.14 -3.41
CA LEU A 364 -36.68 -18.09 -2.41
C LEU A 364 -35.72 -16.95 -2.75
N SER A 365 -36.22 -15.72 -2.73
CA SER A 365 -35.49 -14.51 -3.14
C SER A 365 -34.24 -14.28 -2.28
N GLY A 366 -33.14 -14.96 -2.58
CA GLY A 366 -31.80 -14.58 -2.13
C GLY A 366 -31.39 -13.32 -2.89
N GLY A 367 -30.95 -12.28 -2.19
CA GLY A 367 -30.44 -11.08 -2.84
C GLY A 367 -29.31 -11.42 -3.81
N GLU A 368 -29.20 -10.68 -4.92
CA GLU A 368 -28.11 -10.84 -5.88
C GLU A 368 -26.75 -10.80 -5.15
N GLY A 369 -26.11 -11.97 -4.96
CA GLY A 369 -24.80 -12.10 -4.32
C GLY A 369 -24.73 -12.87 -3.01
N GLU A 370 -25.84 -13.32 -2.42
CA GLU A 370 -25.81 -14.25 -1.28
C GLU A 370 -25.84 -15.72 -1.76
N GLU A 371 -24.73 -16.44 -1.55
CA GLU A 371 -24.65 -17.88 -1.81
C GLU A 371 -25.46 -18.65 -0.75
N ALA A 372 -26.71 -18.98 -1.08
CA ALA A 372 -27.56 -19.85 -0.27
C ALA A 372 -27.64 -21.27 -0.89
N PRO A 373 -27.64 -22.33 -0.08
CA PRO A 373 -27.88 -23.68 -0.56
C PRO A 373 -29.33 -23.83 -1.07
N PRO A 374 -29.60 -24.77 -1.99
CA PRO A 374 -30.95 -25.03 -2.46
C PRO A 374 -31.84 -25.58 -1.33
N VAL A 375 -33.10 -25.13 -1.26
CA VAL A 375 -34.10 -25.56 -0.27
C VAL A 375 -34.33 -27.07 -0.29
N ALA A 376 -34.25 -27.70 -1.45
CA ALA A 376 -34.38 -29.15 -1.61
C ALA A 376 -33.24 -29.94 -0.92
N LEU A 377 -32.09 -29.30 -0.66
CA LEU A 377 -30.94 -29.93 -0.02
C LEU A 377 -31.07 -29.93 1.50
N THR A 378 -31.73 -30.94 2.04
CA THR A 378 -31.80 -31.13 3.50
C THR A 378 -30.47 -31.62 4.09
N PRO A 379 -30.15 -31.29 5.36
CA PRO A 379 -28.92 -31.78 6.03
C PRO A 379 -28.82 -33.30 6.13
N ARG A 380 -29.96 -34.01 6.10
CA ARG A 380 -30.00 -35.48 6.00
C ARG A 380 -29.49 -36.00 4.66
N LEU A 381 -29.83 -35.33 3.56
CA LEU A 381 -29.29 -35.66 2.22
C LEU A 381 -27.82 -35.25 2.11
N ALA A 382 -27.47 -34.08 2.66
CA ALA A 382 -26.09 -33.58 2.66
C ALA A 382 -25.14 -34.39 3.58
N ALA A 383 -25.66 -35.23 4.48
CA ALA A 383 -24.85 -36.11 5.33
C ALA A 383 -23.95 -37.07 4.51
N ALA A 384 -24.31 -37.38 3.26
CA ALA A 384 -23.43 -38.13 2.37
C ALA A 384 -22.13 -37.35 2.07
N LEU A 385 -22.17 -36.02 2.02
CA LEU A 385 -21.04 -35.16 1.68
C LEU A 385 -20.08 -34.90 2.86
N LEU A 386 -20.24 -35.61 3.99
CA LEU A 386 -19.39 -35.38 5.16
C LEU A 386 -17.90 -35.54 4.78
N PRO A 387 -17.09 -34.48 4.93
CA PRO A 387 -15.71 -34.50 4.49
C PRO A 387 -14.87 -35.41 5.38
N THR A 388 -13.94 -36.13 4.76
CA THR A 388 -12.98 -37.01 5.43
C THR A 388 -11.56 -36.51 5.16
N LEU A 389 -10.59 -36.91 5.99
CA LEU A 389 -9.17 -36.57 5.80
C LEU A 389 -8.56 -37.13 4.50
N LEU A 390 -9.24 -38.07 3.84
CA LEU A 390 -8.79 -38.68 2.57
C LEU A 390 -9.16 -37.85 1.35
N ASN A 391 -10.02 -36.84 1.51
CA ASN A 391 -10.40 -35.96 0.41
C ASN A 391 -9.25 -35.00 0.08
N ASP A 392 -9.13 -34.63 -1.20
CA ASP A 392 -8.19 -33.60 -1.61
C ASP A 392 -8.54 -32.25 -0.96
N GLY A 393 -7.54 -31.37 -0.88
CA GLY A 393 -7.68 -30.10 -0.18
C GLY A 393 -8.81 -29.22 -0.70
N HIS A 394 -9.09 -29.27 -2.00
CA HIS A 394 -10.08 -28.40 -2.63
C HIS A 394 -11.50 -28.94 -2.45
N THR A 395 -11.72 -30.24 -2.69
CA THR A 395 -13.04 -30.87 -2.49
C THR A 395 -13.44 -30.88 -1.03
N LEU A 396 -12.49 -31.08 -0.11
CA LEU A 396 -12.74 -30.96 1.33
C LEU A 396 -13.27 -29.57 1.71
N LEU A 397 -12.60 -28.51 1.25
CA LEU A 397 -13.01 -27.13 1.56
C LEU A 397 -14.38 -26.79 0.96
N ALA A 398 -14.67 -27.25 -0.26
CA ALA A 398 -15.98 -27.06 -0.90
C ALA A 398 -17.10 -27.73 -0.08
N ARG A 399 -16.88 -28.96 0.40
CA ARG A 399 -17.82 -29.69 1.25
C ARG A 399 -18.01 -29.02 2.60
N VAL A 400 -16.92 -28.55 3.24
CA VAL A 400 -17.00 -27.79 4.50
C VAL A 400 -17.81 -26.52 4.31
N LYS A 401 -17.62 -25.78 3.22
CA LYS A 401 -18.38 -24.56 2.91
C LYS A 401 -19.88 -24.86 2.75
N LEU A 402 -20.23 -25.83 1.91
CA LEU A 402 -21.63 -26.22 1.67
C LEU A 402 -22.33 -26.65 2.97
N LEU A 403 -21.69 -27.52 3.76
CA LEU A 403 -22.24 -27.97 5.04
C LEU A 403 -22.32 -26.84 6.07
N ALA A 404 -21.38 -25.90 6.07
CA ALA A 404 -21.42 -24.75 6.96
C ALA A 404 -22.63 -23.84 6.66
N LEU A 405 -22.94 -23.62 5.37
CA LEU A 405 -24.13 -22.89 4.95
C LEU A 405 -25.41 -23.59 5.41
N LEU A 406 -25.52 -24.90 5.16
CA LEU A 406 -26.70 -25.69 5.56
C LEU A 406 -26.95 -25.71 7.07
N TYR A 407 -25.90 -25.83 7.88
CA TYR A 407 -26.04 -25.82 9.34
C TYR A 407 -26.27 -24.42 9.94
N LEU A 408 -26.03 -23.35 9.17
CA LEU A 408 -26.36 -21.98 9.59
C LEU A 408 -27.87 -21.76 9.58
N GLU A 409 -28.56 -22.22 8.52
CA GLU A 409 -30.01 -22.07 8.33
C GLU A 409 -30.87 -22.82 9.37
N GLU A 410 -30.44 -24.01 9.81
CA GLU A 410 -31.15 -24.75 10.88
C GLU A 410 -31.10 -24.03 12.24
N GLY A 411 -30.06 -23.23 12.49
CA GLY A 411 -29.86 -22.52 13.76
C GLY A 411 -30.83 -21.38 14.02
N GLU A 412 -31.42 -20.81 12.97
CA GLU A 412 -32.37 -19.69 13.07
C GLU A 412 -33.85 -20.15 13.16
N GLY A 413 -34.17 -21.39 12.76
CA GLY A 413 -35.53 -21.94 12.74
C GLY A 413 -35.97 -22.72 13.99
N GLY A 414 -35.09 -22.93 14.98
CA GLY A 414 -35.39 -23.71 16.19
C GLY A 414 -35.98 -22.89 17.33
N GLY A 415 -37.29 -22.70 17.35
CA GLY A 415 -38.00 -22.14 18.51
C GLY A 415 -37.89 -23.02 19.77
N PRO A 416 -38.01 -22.44 20.98
CA PRO A 416 -37.75 -23.11 22.28
C PRO A 416 -38.86 -24.07 22.75
N GLU A 417 -39.66 -24.64 21.83
CA GLU A 417 -40.79 -25.50 22.17
C GLU A 417 -40.65 -26.89 21.57
N GLY A 418 -39.75 -27.69 22.15
CA GLY A 418 -39.64 -29.13 21.93
C GLY A 418 -39.12 -29.78 23.21
N GLY A 419 -39.99 -30.52 23.90
CA GLY A 419 -39.80 -30.97 25.28
C GLY A 419 -38.61 -31.91 25.55
N PRO A 420 -38.27 -32.12 26.83
CA PRO A 420 -37.02 -32.73 27.29
C PRO A 420 -37.08 -34.26 27.37
N GLU A 421 -37.66 -34.95 26.39
CA GLU A 421 -37.73 -36.42 26.41
C GLU A 421 -37.43 -37.01 25.03
N GLY A 422 -36.12 -37.12 24.77
CA GLY A 422 -35.54 -37.67 23.55
C GLY A 422 -34.02 -37.60 23.65
N GLY A 423 -33.46 -38.28 24.63
CA GLY A 423 -32.02 -38.35 24.88
C GLY A 423 -31.26 -39.04 23.75
N GLN A 424 -30.99 -38.30 22.67
CA GLN A 424 -29.86 -38.53 21.80
C GLN A 424 -29.26 -37.17 21.49
N GLU A 425 -28.04 -36.97 22.00
CA GLU A 425 -27.27 -35.73 22.06
C GLU A 425 -27.33 -34.90 20.75
N GLY A 426 -28.22 -33.91 20.73
CA GLY A 426 -28.36 -32.90 19.68
C GLY A 426 -27.20 -31.90 19.66
N GLY A 427 -25.99 -32.38 19.40
CA GLY A 427 -24.80 -31.59 19.03
C GLY A 427 -24.50 -31.71 17.53
N GLY A 428 -25.55 -31.82 16.70
CA GLY A 428 -25.51 -32.24 15.29
C GLY A 428 -24.93 -31.18 14.35
N GLY A 429 -24.01 -31.58 13.46
CA GLY A 429 -23.48 -30.75 12.37
C GLY A 429 -22.17 -30.00 12.70
N PRO A 430 -22.21 -28.78 13.28
CA PRO A 430 -21.01 -27.97 13.51
C PRO A 430 -19.96 -28.63 14.42
N ALA A 431 -20.36 -29.50 15.34
CA ALA A 431 -19.43 -30.25 16.18
C ALA A 431 -18.57 -31.25 15.36
N HIS A 432 -19.15 -31.87 14.33
CA HIS A 432 -18.44 -32.77 13.43
C HIS A 432 -17.45 -32.00 12.56
N LEU A 433 -17.88 -30.85 11.99
CA LEU A 433 -16.98 -29.96 11.24
C LEU A 433 -15.81 -29.46 12.11
N TYR A 434 -16.08 -29.13 13.38
CA TYR A 434 -15.03 -28.78 14.32
C TYR A 434 -14.08 -29.95 14.61
N GLN A 435 -14.59 -31.19 14.72
CA GLN A 435 -13.76 -32.38 14.93
C GLN A 435 -12.88 -32.69 13.70
N LEU A 436 -13.37 -32.44 12.49
CA LEU A 436 -12.55 -32.52 11.28
C LEU A 436 -11.48 -31.41 11.24
N LEU A 437 -11.85 -30.17 11.55
CA LEU A 437 -10.88 -29.07 11.64
C LEU A 437 -9.79 -29.37 12.67
N ALA A 438 -10.21 -29.92 13.82
CA ALA A 438 -9.32 -30.38 14.87
C ALA A 438 -8.30 -31.40 14.38
N SER A 439 -8.74 -32.44 13.65
CA SER A 439 -7.84 -33.46 13.14
C SER A 439 -6.92 -32.94 12.03
N LEU A 440 -7.39 -32.05 11.16
CA LEU A 440 -6.55 -31.35 10.16
C LEU A 440 -5.42 -30.56 10.83
N LEU A 441 -5.74 -29.80 11.89
CA LEU A 441 -4.74 -29.06 12.66
C LEU A 441 -3.73 -29.98 13.37
N ASP A 442 -4.16 -31.15 13.86
CA ASP A 442 -3.25 -32.14 14.46
C ASP A 442 -2.30 -32.75 13.42
N VAL A 443 -2.78 -33.02 12.21
CA VAL A 443 -1.94 -33.50 11.10
C VAL A 443 -0.91 -32.44 10.71
N ALA A 444 -1.33 -31.17 10.62
CA ALA A 444 -0.44 -30.05 10.37
C ALA A 444 0.60 -29.86 11.51
N GLU A 445 0.24 -30.15 12.76
CA GLU A 445 1.11 -30.12 13.93
C GLU A 445 2.12 -31.29 13.95
N ALA A 446 1.70 -32.49 13.54
CA ALA A 446 2.57 -33.67 13.42
C ALA A 446 3.55 -33.55 12.24
N GLY A 447 3.24 -32.73 11.24
CA GLY A 447 4.08 -32.52 10.04
C GLY A 447 3.99 -33.65 9.04
N GLY A 448 2.95 -34.48 9.17
CA GLY A 448 2.63 -35.56 8.26
C GLY A 448 2.00 -35.11 6.95
N GLY A 449 2.10 -33.83 6.56
CA GLY A 449 1.56 -33.33 5.31
C GLY A 449 2.36 -32.15 4.78
N GLY A 450 2.49 -32.07 3.45
CA GLY A 450 3.22 -31.00 2.77
C GLY A 450 2.56 -29.62 2.97
N ARG A 451 3.05 -28.61 2.24
CA ARG A 451 2.51 -27.24 2.28
C ARG A 451 0.99 -27.18 2.06
N GLU A 452 0.46 -28.09 1.24
CA GLU A 452 -0.96 -28.16 0.92
C GLU A 452 -1.83 -28.41 2.16
N THR A 453 -1.48 -29.37 3.02
CA THR A 453 -2.31 -29.71 4.19
C THR A 453 -2.35 -28.57 5.22
N VAL A 454 -1.25 -27.84 5.36
CA VAL A 454 -1.19 -26.63 6.20
C VAL A 454 -2.15 -25.58 5.63
N VAL A 455 -2.06 -25.30 4.33
CA VAL A 455 -2.92 -24.30 3.68
C VAL A 455 -4.40 -24.69 3.78
N THR A 456 -4.74 -25.96 3.58
CA THR A 456 -6.12 -26.44 3.69
C THR A 456 -6.63 -26.35 5.12
N SER A 457 -5.81 -26.68 6.12
CA SER A 457 -6.16 -26.54 7.54
C SER A 457 -6.49 -25.10 7.93
N PHE A 458 -5.66 -24.13 7.52
CA PHE A 458 -5.91 -22.71 7.80
C PHE A 458 -7.10 -22.16 7.01
N ARG A 459 -7.32 -22.60 5.77
CA ARG A 459 -8.53 -22.25 5.00
C ARG A 459 -9.80 -22.84 5.61
N ALA A 460 -9.74 -24.06 6.12
CA ALA A 460 -10.85 -24.68 6.84
C ALA A 460 -11.14 -23.95 8.15
N ALA A 461 -10.10 -23.52 8.88
CA ALA A 461 -10.26 -22.68 10.07
C ALA A 461 -10.92 -21.34 9.74
N PHE A 462 -10.52 -20.71 8.63
CA PHE A 462 -11.13 -19.47 8.13
C PHE A 462 -12.61 -19.65 7.82
N LEU A 463 -12.98 -20.67 7.03
CA LEU A 463 -14.37 -20.97 6.71
C LEU A 463 -15.20 -21.24 7.98
N PHE A 464 -14.66 -22.04 8.91
CA PHE A 464 -15.34 -22.34 10.15
C PHE A 464 -15.58 -21.08 11.00
N LEU A 465 -14.60 -20.18 11.08
CA LEU A 465 -14.73 -18.91 11.81
C LEU A 465 -15.69 -17.93 11.13
N LEU A 466 -15.75 -17.93 9.80
CA LEU A 466 -16.66 -17.07 9.04
C LEU A 466 -18.13 -17.37 9.37
N TYR A 467 -18.49 -18.66 9.45
CA TYR A 467 -19.87 -19.08 9.72
C TYR A 467 -20.18 -19.28 11.21
N PHE A 468 -19.26 -19.89 11.98
CA PHE A 468 -19.49 -20.29 13.38
C PHE A 468 -18.65 -19.49 14.40
N GLY A 469 -18.01 -18.40 13.99
CA GLY A 469 -17.16 -17.57 14.87
C GLY A 469 -17.91 -16.96 16.06
N HIS A 470 -19.21 -16.72 15.92
CA HIS A 470 -20.09 -16.23 16.98
C HIS A 470 -20.26 -17.24 18.14
N VAL A 471 -20.01 -18.53 17.91
CA VAL A 471 -20.15 -19.58 18.94
C VAL A 471 -18.89 -19.64 19.82
N ARG A 472 -18.96 -18.94 20.97
CA ARG A 472 -17.86 -18.79 21.97
C ARG A 472 -17.13 -20.09 22.34
N ARG A 473 -17.85 -21.22 22.44
CA ARG A 473 -17.25 -22.53 22.78
C ARG A 473 -16.26 -23.01 21.73
N PHE A 474 -16.59 -22.88 20.45
CA PHE A 474 -15.73 -23.34 19.37
C PHE A 474 -14.59 -22.35 19.12
N SER A 475 -14.90 -21.04 19.11
CA SER A 475 -13.90 -20.00 18.90
C SER A 475 -12.82 -20.00 20.00
N GLY A 476 -13.19 -20.15 21.27
CA GLY A 476 -12.22 -20.27 22.38
C GLY A 476 -11.34 -21.51 22.31
N ARG A 477 -11.91 -22.68 21.97
CA ARG A 477 -11.13 -23.92 21.78
C ARG A 477 -10.21 -23.84 20.58
N LEU A 478 -10.65 -23.22 19.48
CA LEU A 478 -9.84 -23.00 18.29
C LEU A 478 -8.67 -22.06 18.58
N THR A 479 -8.89 -20.98 19.33
CA THR A 479 -7.83 -20.07 19.78
C THR A 479 -6.75 -20.80 20.58
N ALA A 480 -7.14 -21.61 21.56
CA ALA A 480 -6.20 -22.39 22.35
C ALA A 480 -5.39 -23.37 21.48
N ARG A 481 -6.04 -24.03 20.51
CA ARG A 481 -5.38 -24.99 19.61
C ARG A 481 -4.43 -24.30 18.63
N LEU A 482 -4.84 -23.20 17.99
CA LEU A 482 -3.98 -22.42 17.09
C LEU A 482 -2.78 -21.84 17.83
N CYS A 483 -2.96 -21.37 19.06
CA CYS A 483 -1.85 -20.92 19.90
C CYS A 483 -0.87 -22.06 20.20
N ARG A 484 -1.36 -23.24 20.59
CA ARG A 484 -0.53 -24.44 20.81
C ARG A 484 0.22 -24.86 19.54
N LEU A 485 -0.45 -24.88 18.40
CA LEU A 485 0.10 -25.22 17.09
C LEU A 485 1.20 -24.24 16.69
N TYR A 486 0.97 -22.93 16.89
CA TYR A 486 1.96 -21.89 16.64
C TYR A 486 3.21 -22.05 17.53
N MET A 487 3.04 -22.27 18.83
CA MET A 487 4.16 -22.45 19.76
C MET A 487 4.99 -23.71 19.46
N ARG A 488 4.37 -24.75 18.88
CA ARG A 488 5.08 -25.95 18.41
C ARG A 488 5.74 -25.75 17.04
N ARG A 489 5.20 -24.87 16.19
CA ARG A 489 5.70 -24.58 14.83
C ARG A 489 5.65 -23.08 14.52
N PRO A 490 6.65 -22.29 14.97
CA PRO A 490 6.68 -20.84 14.73
C PRO A 490 6.74 -20.46 13.24
N GLN A 491 7.19 -21.37 12.37
CA GLN A 491 7.19 -21.20 10.92
C GLN A 491 5.80 -20.91 10.32
N LEU A 492 4.72 -21.28 11.03
CA LEU A 492 3.34 -21.03 10.62
C LEU A 492 2.85 -19.60 10.89
N ALA A 493 3.71 -18.71 11.41
CA ALA A 493 3.40 -17.30 11.65
C ALA A 493 2.68 -16.60 10.47
N PRO A 494 3.12 -16.72 9.20
CA PRO A 494 2.45 -16.03 8.10
C PRO A 494 1.01 -16.52 7.88
N HIS A 495 0.74 -17.81 8.10
CA HIS A 495 -0.61 -18.37 7.96
C HIS A 495 -1.53 -17.91 9.08
N LEU A 496 -1.01 -17.81 10.31
CA LEU A 496 -1.74 -17.28 11.46
C LEU A 496 -2.10 -15.80 11.30
N ILE A 497 -1.13 -14.99 10.86
CA ILE A 497 -1.35 -13.56 10.56
C ILE A 497 -2.38 -13.41 9.46
N ASN A 498 -2.25 -14.17 8.37
CA ASN A 498 -3.20 -14.13 7.26
C ASN A 498 -4.62 -14.54 7.69
N LEU A 499 -4.76 -15.55 8.56
CA LEU A 499 -6.05 -15.95 9.11
C LEU A 499 -6.67 -14.82 9.94
N ALA A 500 -5.90 -14.21 10.86
CA ALA A 500 -6.35 -13.10 11.68
C ALA A 500 -6.82 -11.90 10.83
N ASP A 501 -6.04 -11.52 9.81
CA ASP A 501 -6.36 -10.41 8.91
C ASP A 501 -7.63 -10.67 8.11
N ARG A 502 -7.76 -11.86 7.51
CA ARG A 502 -8.93 -12.19 6.68
C ARG A 502 -10.21 -12.31 7.48
N VAL A 503 -10.15 -12.82 8.71
CA VAL A 503 -11.33 -12.86 9.60
C VAL A 503 -11.74 -11.44 9.99
N GLN A 504 -10.77 -10.57 10.33
CA GLN A 504 -11.07 -9.18 10.70
C GLN A 504 -11.63 -8.35 9.53
N GLU A 505 -11.22 -8.62 8.30
CA GLU A 505 -11.76 -7.95 7.09
C GLU A 505 -13.21 -8.35 6.77
N ARG A 506 -13.62 -9.58 7.09
CA ARG A 506 -14.90 -10.17 6.63
C ARG A 506 -15.97 -10.26 7.71
N THR A 507 -15.63 -10.13 8.99
CA THR A 507 -16.57 -10.27 10.11
C THR A 507 -16.85 -8.92 10.79
N PRO A 508 -18.12 -8.47 10.89
CA PRO A 508 -18.47 -7.13 11.38
C PRO A 508 -18.30 -6.92 12.90
N ALA A 509 -18.19 -7.99 13.71
CA ALA A 509 -17.92 -7.92 15.16
C ALA A 509 -16.69 -8.79 15.53
N PRO A 510 -15.47 -8.24 15.48
CA PRO A 510 -14.23 -9.02 15.49
C PRO A 510 -13.72 -9.27 16.92
N ASP A 511 -14.47 -9.96 17.77
CA ASP A 511 -13.99 -10.30 19.12
C ASP A 511 -12.89 -11.37 19.10
N TRP A 512 -12.92 -12.25 18.09
CA TRP A 512 -12.03 -13.41 18.04
C TRP A 512 -10.57 -13.06 17.71
N THR A 513 -10.32 -12.17 16.75
CA THR A 513 -8.97 -11.77 16.34
C THR A 513 -8.13 -11.18 17.49
N PRO A 514 -8.62 -10.20 18.28
CA PRO A 514 -7.88 -9.68 19.43
C PRO A 514 -7.73 -10.73 20.54
N GLU A 515 -8.68 -11.65 20.71
CA GLU A 515 -8.52 -12.78 21.65
C GLU A 515 -7.39 -13.73 21.24
N LEU A 516 -7.31 -14.09 19.96
CA LEU A 516 -6.22 -14.91 19.43
C LEU A 516 -4.86 -14.20 19.60
N LEU A 517 -4.76 -12.95 19.16
CA LEU A 517 -3.52 -12.19 19.21
C LEU A 517 -3.04 -11.99 20.66
N ARG A 518 -3.95 -11.76 21.61
CA ARG A 518 -3.63 -11.70 23.05
C ARG A 518 -3.15 -13.05 23.59
N ALA A 519 -3.78 -14.16 23.21
CA ALA A 519 -3.37 -15.50 23.62
C ALA A 519 -1.95 -15.84 23.10
N VAL A 520 -1.66 -15.49 21.85
CA VAL A 520 -0.35 -15.72 21.23
C VAL A 520 0.71 -14.81 21.84
N GLN A 521 0.41 -13.53 22.06
CA GLN A 521 1.32 -12.59 22.75
C GLN A 521 1.74 -13.14 24.11
N ARG A 522 0.79 -13.57 24.95
CA ARG A 522 1.07 -14.17 26.26
C ARG A 522 2.01 -15.37 26.12
N ALA A 523 1.67 -16.33 25.25
CA ALA A 523 2.47 -17.53 25.04
C ALA A 523 3.91 -17.23 24.58
N VAL A 524 4.12 -16.20 23.75
CA VAL A 524 5.46 -15.78 23.29
C VAL A 524 6.24 -15.08 24.41
N THR A 525 5.61 -14.14 25.12
CA THR A 525 6.29 -13.33 26.14
C THR A 525 6.65 -14.12 27.41
N GLU A 526 5.88 -15.17 27.72
CA GLU A 526 6.11 -16.07 28.84
C GLU A 526 7.07 -17.23 28.51
N ALA A 527 7.39 -17.44 27.22
CA ALA A 527 8.29 -18.50 26.81
C ALA A 527 9.72 -18.29 27.36
N PRO A 528 10.40 -19.33 27.84
CA PRO A 528 11.77 -19.22 28.33
C PRO A 528 12.73 -18.94 27.16
N LEU A 529 13.55 -17.88 27.30
CA LEU A 529 14.49 -17.42 26.26
C LEU A 529 15.48 -18.52 25.81
N ALA A 530 15.83 -19.45 26.71
CA ALA A 530 16.73 -20.57 26.42
C ALA A 530 16.19 -21.59 25.41
N ARG A 531 14.87 -21.59 25.14
CA ARG A 531 14.23 -22.50 24.17
C ARG A 531 14.02 -21.86 22.79
N LEU A 532 14.34 -20.57 22.62
CA LEU A 532 14.12 -19.85 21.37
C LEU A 532 15.33 -19.99 20.45
N THR A 533 15.12 -20.52 19.25
CA THR A 533 16.13 -20.44 18.19
C THR A 533 16.07 -19.06 17.51
N LEU A 534 17.16 -18.66 16.83
CA LEU A 534 17.21 -17.39 16.07
C LEU A 534 16.11 -17.33 14.98
N ALA A 535 15.87 -18.46 14.30
CA ALA A 535 14.85 -18.56 13.27
C ALA A 535 13.44 -18.39 13.84
N ASP A 536 13.15 -19.06 14.96
CA ASP A 536 11.85 -18.95 15.63
C ASP A 536 11.64 -17.54 16.18
N PHE A 537 12.68 -16.92 16.74
CA PHE A 537 12.60 -15.56 17.26
C PHE A 537 12.19 -14.55 16.17
N SER A 538 12.72 -14.66 14.95
CA SER A 538 12.29 -13.81 13.83
C SER A 538 10.80 -13.95 13.50
N ARG A 539 10.23 -15.17 13.64
CA ARG A 539 8.80 -15.44 13.43
C ARG A 539 7.96 -14.88 14.58
N HIS A 540 8.43 -15.03 15.82
CA HIS A 540 7.82 -14.40 16.98
C HIS A 540 7.75 -12.87 16.85
N LEU A 541 8.81 -12.23 16.37
CA LEU A 541 8.81 -10.80 16.10
C LEU A 541 7.80 -10.40 15.01
N GLN A 542 7.65 -11.19 13.94
CA GLN A 542 6.62 -10.94 12.90
C GLN A 542 5.20 -10.97 13.49
N VAL A 543 4.90 -11.95 14.35
CA VAL A 543 3.59 -12.03 15.01
C VAL A 543 3.40 -10.91 16.02
N LEU A 544 4.41 -10.60 16.84
CA LEU A 544 4.34 -9.48 17.79
C LEU A 544 4.20 -8.14 17.09
N ALA A 545 4.80 -7.98 15.91
CA ALA A 545 4.57 -6.81 15.09
C ALA A 545 3.10 -6.72 14.70
N ARG A 546 2.45 -7.82 14.32
CA ARG A 546 1.02 -7.82 13.99
C ARG A 546 0.14 -7.55 15.22
N VAL A 547 0.50 -8.10 16.38
CA VAL A 547 -0.16 -7.82 17.66
C VAL A 547 -0.07 -6.33 18.00
N ALA A 548 1.06 -5.68 17.70
CA ALA A 548 1.27 -4.26 17.96
C ALA A 548 0.41 -3.31 17.09
N GLU A 549 -0.28 -3.82 16.06
CA GLU A 549 -1.25 -3.03 15.28
C GLU A 549 -2.63 -2.98 15.96
N GLU A 550 -2.94 -3.95 16.84
CA GLU A 550 -4.25 -4.04 17.48
C GLU A 550 -4.35 -3.13 18.71
N GLY A 551 -5.17 -2.07 18.59
CA GLY A 551 -5.43 -1.14 19.69
C GLY A 551 -6.08 -1.75 20.93
N GLY A 552 -6.80 -2.89 20.79
CA GLY A 552 -7.46 -3.58 21.90
C GLY A 552 -6.56 -4.52 22.72
N VAL A 553 -5.27 -4.58 22.42
CA VAL A 553 -4.31 -5.49 23.09
C VAL A 553 -3.23 -4.68 23.82
N CYS A 554 -3.06 -4.93 25.12
CA CYS A 554 -2.02 -4.27 25.91
C CYS A 554 -0.62 -4.68 25.46
N GLN A 555 0.23 -3.71 25.14
CA GLN A 555 1.57 -3.95 24.59
C GLN A 555 2.71 -3.94 25.62
N GLN A 556 2.42 -3.73 26.91
CA GLN A 556 3.44 -3.81 27.96
C GLN A 556 4.19 -5.14 28.00
N PRO A 557 3.55 -6.32 27.85
CA PRO A 557 4.25 -7.61 27.79
C PRO A 557 5.21 -7.69 26.59
N THR A 558 4.81 -7.17 25.43
CA THR A 558 5.65 -7.12 24.22
C THR A 558 6.92 -6.31 24.49
N LEU A 559 6.80 -5.13 25.09
CA LEU A 559 7.95 -4.27 25.40
C LEU A 559 8.86 -4.86 26.48
N ALA A 560 8.29 -5.44 27.53
CA ALA A 560 9.08 -6.12 28.56
C ALA A 560 9.88 -7.30 27.98
N PHE A 561 9.28 -8.05 27.05
CA PHE A 561 9.96 -9.11 26.32
C PHE A 561 11.07 -8.57 25.41
N LEU A 562 10.82 -7.52 24.62
CA LEU A 562 11.85 -6.90 23.76
C LEU A 562 13.02 -6.37 24.59
N ALA A 563 12.76 -5.69 25.70
CA ALA A 563 13.80 -5.19 26.60
C ALA A 563 14.67 -6.33 27.16
N ARG A 564 14.05 -7.44 27.58
CA ARG A 564 14.76 -8.65 28.04
C ARG A 564 15.62 -9.29 26.95
N VAL A 565 15.20 -9.27 25.70
CA VAL A 565 15.97 -9.87 24.59
C VAL A 565 17.10 -8.96 24.12
N VAL A 566 16.87 -7.65 24.08
CA VAL A 566 17.83 -6.65 23.62
C VAL A 566 18.97 -6.42 24.63
N THR A 567 18.70 -6.63 25.94
CA THR A 567 19.71 -6.45 26.97
C THR A 567 20.69 -7.65 27.00
N PRO A 568 22.01 -7.43 26.81
CA PRO A 568 23.00 -8.51 26.63
C PRO A 568 23.15 -9.41 27.87
N SER A 569 22.88 -8.88 29.06
CA SER A 569 22.90 -9.65 30.32
C SER A 569 21.82 -10.73 30.40
N SER A 570 20.79 -10.66 29.54
CA SER A 570 19.60 -11.51 29.61
C SER A 570 19.47 -12.48 28.42
N SER A 571 20.12 -12.23 27.27
CA SER A 571 20.10 -13.15 26.14
C SER A 571 21.28 -12.96 25.16
N SER A 572 21.71 -14.04 24.51
CA SER A 572 22.70 -14.03 23.42
C SER A 572 22.07 -13.91 22.03
N LEU A 573 20.74 -13.88 21.92
CA LEU A 573 20.00 -13.90 20.64
C LEU A 573 20.28 -12.67 19.77
N CYS A 574 20.50 -11.52 20.40
CA CYS A 574 20.87 -10.28 19.74
C CYS A 574 22.40 -10.02 19.72
N GLY A 575 23.21 -10.91 20.31
CA GLY A 575 24.65 -10.72 20.48
C GLY A 575 25.45 -10.77 19.17
N GLY A 576 24.90 -11.42 18.13
CA GLY A 576 25.53 -11.49 16.81
C GLY A 576 25.30 -10.28 15.91
N GLY A 577 24.49 -9.30 16.33
CA GLY A 577 24.30 -8.04 15.60
C GLY A 577 23.70 -8.17 14.18
N GLY A 578 22.90 -9.20 13.89
CA GLY A 578 22.39 -9.43 12.54
C GLY A 578 21.36 -8.38 12.09
N TRP A 579 21.65 -7.65 11.01
CA TRP A 579 20.76 -6.63 10.41
C TRP A 579 19.29 -7.06 10.31
N ARG A 580 19.00 -8.26 9.77
CA ARG A 580 17.62 -8.78 9.60
C ARG A 580 16.85 -8.87 10.92
N LEU A 581 17.53 -9.22 12.01
CA LEU A 581 16.92 -9.37 13.32
C LEU A 581 16.67 -8.00 13.94
N GLY A 582 17.64 -7.10 13.87
CA GLY A 582 17.48 -5.70 14.31
C GLY A 582 16.35 -4.99 13.58
N ALA A 583 16.25 -5.18 12.26
CA ALA A 583 15.14 -4.67 11.45
C ALA A 583 13.77 -5.22 11.90
N ALA A 584 13.69 -6.51 12.26
CA ALA A 584 12.45 -7.11 12.77
C ALA A 584 12.05 -6.54 14.15
N VAL A 585 13.02 -6.28 15.04
CA VAL A 585 12.76 -5.61 16.33
C VAL A 585 12.29 -4.17 16.11
N LEU A 586 12.97 -3.43 15.22
CA LEU A 586 12.59 -2.08 14.83
C LEU A 586 11.20 -2.01 14.19
N ALA A 587 10.79 -3.04 13.43
CA ALA A 587 9.45 -3.12 12.86
C ALA A 587 8.36 -3.21 13.96
N VAL A 588 8.61 -3.96 15.04
CA VAL A 588 7.70 -3.97 16.21
C VAL A 588 7.68 -2.60 16.88
N CYS A 589 8.85 -2.00 17.13
CA CYS A 589 8.95 -0.66 17.74
C CYS A 589 8.24 0.40 16.89
N ARG A 590 8.36 0.37 15.56
CA ARG A 590 7.68 1.30 14.64
C ARG A 590 6.16 1.20 14.77
N ARG A 591 5.59 0.00 14.90
CA ARG A 591 4.14 -0.18 15.09
C ARG A 591 3.69 0.32 16.45
N LEU A 592 4.49 0.11 17.49
CA LEU A 592 4.22 0.64 18.83
C LEU A 592 4.27 2.18 18.89
N LEU A 593 5.08 2.84 18.05
CA LEU A 593 5.11 4.30 17.95
C LEU A 593 3.75 4.89 17.49
N VAL A 594 2.98 4.16 16.70
CA VAL A 594 1.68 4.62 16.16
C VAL A 594 0.50 4.12 17.01
N HIS A 595 0.75 3.32 18.05
CA HIS A 595 -0.28 2.65 18.84
C HIS A 595 -1.18 3.64 19.62
N PRO A 596 -2.49 3.34 19.79
CA PRO A 596 -3.42 4.18 20.55
C PRO A 596 -2.94 4.52 21.98
N ASP A 597 -2.33 3.54 22.65
CA ASP A 597 -1.87 3.64 24.05
C ASP A 597 -0.42 4.10 24.23
N LEU A 598 0.15 4.83 23.25
CA LEU A 598 1.54 5.26 23.26
C LEU A 598 1.96 5.93 24.58
N ASP A 599 1.11 6.74 25.20
CA ASP A 599 1.39 7.48 26.44
C ASP A 599 1.87 6.56 27.58
N SER A 600 1.28 5.36 27.69
CA SER A 600 1.65 4.35 28.69
C SER A 600 2.94 3.61 28.33
N LEU A 601 3.33 3.64 27.05
CA LEU A 601 4.45 2.90 26.47
C LEU A 601 5.69 3.78 26.25
N LEU A 602 5.58 5.11 26.39
CA LEU A 602 6.63 6.09 26.12
C LEU A 602 7.96 5.74 26.81
N ALA A 603 7.93 5.55 28.13
CA ALA A 603 9.15 5.32 28.90
C ALA A 603 9.81 3.96 28.58
N PRO A 604 9.08 2.82 28.57
CA PRO A 604 9.65 1.53 28.18
C PRO A 604 10.17 1.49 26.73
N LEU A 605 9.45 2.09 25.79
CA LEU A 605 9.85 2.14 24.38
C LEU A 605 11.10 3.02 24.19
N SER A 606 11.13 4.18 24.85
CA SER A 606 12.29 5.09 24.87
C SER A 606 13.55 4.41 25.38
N HIS A 607 13.44 3.64 26.47
CA HIS A 607 14.56 2.87 27.01
C HIS A 607 15.07 1.81 26.03
N THR A 608 14.15 1.04 25.41
CA THR A 608 14.48 0.00 24.45
C THR A 608 15.17 0.57 23.20
N LEU A 609 14.65 1.66 22.64
CA LEU A 609 15.24 2.34 21.47
C LEU A 609 16.62 2.94 21.78
N ARG A 610 16.80 3.56 22.96
CA ARG A 610 18.10 4.10 23.37
C ARG A 610 19.14 3.00 23.54
N HIS A 611 18.73 1.85 24.08
CA HIS A 611 19.63 0.72 24.22
C HIS A 611 20.06 0.18 22.84
N LEU A 612 19.13 0.01 21.89
CA LEU A 612 19.44 -0.39 20.52
C LEU A 612 20.39 0.60 19.82
N ALA A 613 20.13 1.91 19.97
CA ALA A 613 20.93 2.98 19.38
C ALA A 613 22.40 3.03 19.84
N GLY A 614 22.68 2.54 21.05
CA GLY A 614 24.02 2.58 21.65
C GLY A 614 24.79 1.26 21.65
N HIS A 615 24.09 0.11 21.64
CA HIS A 615 24.71 -1.19 21.95
C HIS A 615 24.46 -2.29 20.91
N TYR A 616 23.67 -2.04 19.86
CA TYR A 616 23.42 -3.05 18.81
C TYR A 616 24.62 -3.17 17.86
N GLY A 617 24.93 -4.35 17.32
CA GLY A 617 26.14 -4.55 16.50
C GLY A 617 26.12 -3.92 15.10
N ASP A 618 24.93 -3.64 14.55
CA ASP A 618 24.73 -3.12 13.20
C ASP A 618 24.43 -1.61 13.19
N THR A 619 25.14 -0.85 12.36
CA THR A 619 25.04 0.62 12.31
C THR A 619 23.70 1.12 11.76
N ASP A 620 23.13 0.42 10.78
CA ASP A 620 21.85 0.82 10.18
C ASP A 620 20.71 0.69 11.19
N VAL A 621 20.73 -0.40 11.98
CA VAL A 621 19.79 -0.61 13.08
C VAL A 621 19.99 0.45 14.18
N GLN A 622 21.22 0.83 14.51
CA GLN A 622 21.50 1.89 15.48
C GLN A 622 20.94 3.24 15.00
N ASP A 623 21.16 3.61 13.74
CA ASP A 623 20.72 4.89 13.18
C ASP A 623 19.20 4.98 13.10
N HIS A 624 18.53 3.91 12.67
CA HIS A 624 17.07 3.84 12.72
C HIS A 624 16.52 3.90 14.15
N ALA A 625 17.19 3.27 15.13
CA ALA A 625 16.81 3.37 16.53
C ALA A 625 16.97 4.81 17.07
N ARG A 626 18.05 5.52 16.68
CA ARG A 626 18.27 6.93 17.02
C ARG A 626 17.19 7.82 16.40
N LEU A 627 16.86 7.59 15.14
CA LEU A 627 15.79 8.31 14.44
C LEU A 627 14.45 8.12 15.16
N TYR A 628 14.06 6.88 15.45
CA TYR A 628 12.82 6.58 16.17
C TYR A 628 12.81 7.17 17.58
N HIS A 629 13.94 7.16 18.29
CA HIS A 629 14.06 7.80 19.60
C HIS A 629 13.92 9.33 19.52
N ALA A 630 14.55 9.95 18.50
CA ALA A 630 14.43 11.38 18.26
C ALA A 630 12.99 11.75 17.91
N LEU A 631 12.33 11.01 17.01
CA LEU A 631 10.93 11.23 16.65
C LEU A 631 10.00 11.11 17.87
N LEU A 632 10.18 10.09 18.70
CA LEU A 632 9.41 9.87 19.92
C LEU A 632 9.52 11.02 20.93
N THR A 633 10.66 11.72 20.98
CA THR A 633 10.95 12.74 21.99
C THR A 633 10.74 14.17 21.51
N THR A 634 10.78 14.40 20.19
CA THR A 634 10.81 15.74 19.59
C THR A 634 9.54 16.10 18.81
N VAL A 635 8.72 15.12 18.44
CA VAL A 635 7.56 15.31 17.55
C VAL A 635 6.24 15.05 18.29
N SER A 636 5.18 15.77 17.94
CA SER A 636 3.83 15.50 18.47
C SER A 636 3.27 14.19 17.92
N ARG A 637 2.37 13.54 18.68
CA ARG A 637 1.81 12.22 18.31
C ARG A 637 1.13 12.21 16.93
N GLN A 638 0.39 13.25 16.59
CA GLN A 638 -0.30 13.34 15.29
C GLN A 638 0.70 13.42 14.13
N LYS A 639 1.76 14.24 14.28
CA LYS A 639 2.83 14.32 13.28
C LYS A 639 3.67 13.04 13.22
N LEU A 640 3.91 12.40 14.35
CA LEU A 640 4.57 11.09 14.42
C LEU A 640 3.78 10.03 13.66
N ALA A 641 2.47 9.97 13.87
CA ALA A 641 1.57 9.06 13.14
C ALA A 641 1.57 9.38 11.64
N GLY A 642 1.43 10.66 11.24
CA GLY A 642 1.45 11.07 9.84
C GLY A 642 2.76 10.73 9.11
N VAL A 643 3.92 11.03 9.72
CA VAL A 643 5.24 10.72 9.16
C VAL A 643 5.45 9.20 9.00
N LEU A 644 4.96 8.40 9.95
CA LEU A 644 5.12 6.95 9.91
C LEU A 644 4.07 6.23 9.06
N ALA A 645 2.87 6.80 8.88
CA ALA A 645 1.76 6.25 8.10
C ALA A 645 1.94 6.42 6.58
N ALA A 646 2.61 7.51 6.14
CA ALA A 646 2.94 7.76 4.74
C ALA A 646 3.79 6.64 4.10
N GLY A 647 4.50 5.86 4.91
CA GLY A 647 5.24 4.67 4.47
C GLY A 647 4.57 3.34 4.81
N ALA A 648 3.26 3.30 5.08
CA ALA A 648 2.53 2.07 5.45
C ALA A 648 1.20 1.90 4.71
N ALA A 649 0.57 2.98 4.23
CA ALA A 649 -0.74 2.91 3.56
C ALA A 649 -0.70 2.24 2.17
N GLU A 650 0.44 2.23 1.47
CA GLU A 650 0.58 1.57 0.15
C GLU A 650 1.02 0.10 0.22
N ASP A 651 1.44 -0.40 1.40
CA ASP A 651 2.07 -1.72 1.56
C ASP A 651 1.12 -2.92 1.38
N ARG A 652 -0.20 -2.71 1.28
CA ARG A 652 -1.15 -3.83 1.30
C ARG A 652 -1.45 -4.48 -0.05
N ARG A 653 -1.19 -3.87 -1.23
CA ARG A 653 -1.70 -4.46 -2.50
C ARG A 653 -0.84 -4.43 -3.77
N GLN A 654 0.21 -3.61 -3.92
CA GLN A 654 0.97 -3.60 -5.19
C GLN A 654 2.47 -3.29 -5.00
N LEU A 655 3.29 -4.35 -4.91
CA LEU A 655 4.76 -4.25 -4.99
C LEU A 655 5.26 -4.94 -6.26
N LYS A 656 5.15 -4.23 -7.39
CA LYS A 656 6.12 -4.29 -8.48
C LYS A 656 6.33 -2.87 -8.98
N GLN A 657 7.56 -2.38 -8.77
CA GLN A 657 8.11 -1.10 -9.23
C GLN A 657 7.50 0.17 -8.62
N ARG A 658 8.16 0.71 -7.58
CA ARG A 658 8.61 2.11 -7.45
C ARG A 658 8.90 2.45 -5.99
N SER A 659 9.97 1.89 -5.44
CA SER A 659 10.59 2.45 -4.24
C SER A 659 11.78 3.26 -4.71
N LEU A 660 11.64 4.59 -4.69
CA LEU A 660 12.68 5.63 -4.56
C LEU A 660 12.18 7.03 -4.97
N SER A 661 10.94 7.18 -5.47
CA SER A 661 10.38 8.49 -5.87
C SER A 661 9.01 8.87 -5.26
N CYS A 662 8.51 8.17 -4.24
CA CYS A 662 7.23 8.49 -3.58
C CYS A 662 7.30 9.63 -2.53
N LEU A 663 8.38 10.43 -2.50
CA LEU A 663 8.39 11.70 -1.73
C LEU A 663 7.50 12.79 -2.38
N VAL A 664 6.86 12.50 -3.51
CA VAL A 664 6.07 13.45 -4.33
C VAL A 664 4.66 12.93 -4.64
N ALA A 665 4.18 11.88 -3.96
CA ALA A 665 2.76 11.52 -4.03
C ALA A 665 2.00 12.40 -3.03
N GLU A 666 1.41 13.48 -3.53
CA GLU A 666 0.64 14.46 -2.77
C GLU A 666 -0.61 13.81 -2.16
N SER A 667 -0.52 13.35 -0.91
CA SER A 667 -1.69 13.32 -0.03
C SER A 667 -1.79 14.69 0.66
N GLU A 668 -3.00 15.27 0.70
CA GLU A 668 -3.23 16.59 1.32
C GLU A 668 -2.74 16.64 2.79
N GLU A 669 -2.77 15.49 3.47
CA GLU A 669 -2.26 15.31 4.84
C GLU A 669 -0.73 15.39 4.93
N LEU A 670 0.01 14.85 3.94
CA LEU A 670 1.47 14.94 3.90
C LEU A 670 1.93 16.35 3.51
N THR A 671 1.27 16.97 2.52
CA THR A 671 1.56 18.36 2.14
C THR A 671 1.30 19.29 3.32
N SER A 672 0.19 19.12 4.05
CA SER A 672 -0.10 19.95 5.23
C SER A 672 0.85 19.69 6.41
N ALA A 673 1.34 18.46 6.60
CA ALA A 673 2.34 18.15 7.64
C ALA A 673 3.74 18.71 7.33
N LEU A 674 4.10 18.82 6.05
CA LEU A 674 5.39 19.34 5.58
C LEU A 674 5.38 20.85 5.33
N THR A 675 4.22 21.48 5.13
CA THR A 675 4.12 22.93 4.98
C THR A 675 4.36 23.65 6.30
N VAL A 676 5.16 24.72 6.23
CA VAL A 676 5.34 25.65 7.34
C VAL A 676 4.26 26.72 7.25
N HIS A 677 3.33 26.69 8.20
CA HIS A 677 2.26 27.67 8.30
C HIS A 677 2.77 28.94 8.98
N ARG A 678 2.46 30.12 8.41
CA ARG A 678 2.84 31.40 9.01
C ARG A 678 1.77 31.82 10.02
N LEU A 679 2.20 32.20 11.21
CA LEU A 679 1.37 32.77 12.25
C LEU A 679 1.71 34.26 12.42
N GLU A 680 0.68 35.12 12.37
CA GLU A 680 0.86 36.57 12.51
C GLU A 680 1.08 37.00 13.97
N GLU A 681 0.51 36.26 14.92
CA GLU A 681 0.64 36.53 16.36
C GLU A 681 1.80 35.74 17.00
N SER A 682 2.45 36.34 18.01
CA SER A 682 3.52 35.69 18.76
C SER A 682 2.96 34.76 19.86
N VAL A 683 3.28 33.47 19.80
CA VAL A 683 2.85 32.46 20.79
C VAL A 683 3.81 32.32 21.96
N CYS A 684 5.08 32.63 21.74
CA CYS A 684 6.14 32.57 22.75
C CYS A 684 6.99 33.84 22.72
N ARG A 685 7.61 34.17 23.85
CA ARG A 685 8.54 35.29 24.00
C ARG A 685 9.78 34.87 24.78
N LEU A 686 10.88 35.56 24.51
CA LEU A 686 12.09 35.48 25.32
C LEU A 686 12.05 36.60 26.37
N THR A 687 12.16 36.24 27.63
CA THR A 687 12.22 37.16 28.77
C THR A 687 13.62 37.12 29.38
N GLU A 688 14.20 38.28 29.68
CA GLU A 688 15.53 38.34 30.29
C GLU A 688 15.51 37.66 31.67
N ALA A 689 16.45 36.75 31.91
CA ALA A 689 16.61 36.14 33.22
C ALA A 689 17.38 37.11 34.11
N GLY A 690 16.77 37.62 35.18
CA GLY A 690 17.45 38.50 36.13
C GLY A 690 18.75 37.88 36.66
N ALA A 691 19.78 38.70 36.84
CA ALA A 691 21.05 38.24 37.42
C ALA A 691 20.83 37.78 38.86
N GLU A 692 20.96 36.48 39.12
CA GLU A 692 21.04 36.00 40.50
C GLU A 692 22.37 36.46 41.14
N PRO A 693 22.35 37.00 42.36
CA PRO A 693 23.56 37.38 43.08
C PRO A 693 24.22 36.11 43.65
N GLY A 694 25.05 35.41 42.86
CA GLY A 694 25.81 34.29 43.41
C GLY A 694 26.36 33.24 42.44
N GLU A 695 26.97 33.59 41.32
CA GLU A 695 27.81 32.64 40.57
C GLU A 695 29.08 33.35 40.02
N ALA A 696 29.90 33.84 40.94
CA ALA A 696 31.29 34.19 40.63
C ALA A 696 32.14 32.91 40.74
N GLY A 697 32.24 32.15 39.65
CA GLY A 697 33.23 31.07 39.52
C GLY A 697 32.71 29.79 38.87
N ALA A 698 32.36 29.81 37.59
CA ALA A 698 32.14 28.56 36.85
C ALA A 698 32.18 28.69 35.30
N ASP A 699 32.89 29.67 34.73
CA ASP A 699 32.96 29.81 33.25
C ASP A 699 34.42 29.91 32.73
N GLN A 700 35.34 29.17 33.37
CA GLN A 700 36.62 28.80 32.77
C GLN A 700 36.77 27.28 32.85
N GLY A 701 36.37 26.57 31.80
CA GLY A 701 36.59 25.13 31.70
C GLY A 701 35.64 24.38 30.79
N GLU A 702 35.65 24.66 29.49
CA GLU A 702 35.27 23.66 28.48
C GLU A 702 36.16 23.82 27.23
N ALA A 703 37.37 23.27 27.31
CA ALA A 703 38.16 22.90 26.15
C ALA A 703 38.95 21.62 26.50
N GLY A 704 38.64 20.53 25.77
CA GLY A 704 39.54 19.41 25.52
C GLY A 704 39.92 18.52 26.71
N ALA A 705 39.29 17.36 26.80
CA ALA A 705 39.92 16.19 27.41
C ALA A 705 41.01 15.67 26.47
N ASP A 706 42.26 15.57 26.94
CA ASP A 706 43.17 14.52 26.50
C ASP A 706 44.26 14.21 27.54
N GLN A 707 44.75 12.97 27.46
CA GLN A 707 45.44 12.18 28.49
C GLN A 707 46.89 12.59 28.80
N GLY A 708 47.40 12.21 29.97
CA GLY A 708 48.85 12.14 30.24
C GLY A 708 49.22 11.99 31.71
N GLU A 709 49.77 10.83 32.07
CA GLU A 709 50.23 10.41 33.38
C GLU A 709 51.45 11.18 33.93
N ALA A 710 51.65 11.02 35.26
CA ALA A 710 52.93 10.87 35.98
C ALA A 710 53.37 12.02 36.93
N GLY A 711 53.68 11.62 38.18
CA GLY A 711 54.88 12.10 38.87
C GLY A 711 54.70 12.98 40.11
N ALA A 712 54.71 12.32 41.27
CA ALA A 712 55.18 12.75 42.60
C ALA A 712 56.04 14.04 42.70
N ASP A 713 55.80 14.88 43.71
CA ASP A 713 56.46 14.83 45.04
C ASP A 713 56.58 16.22 45.72
N GLN A 714 56.38 16.19 47.03
CA GLN A 714 56.85 17.08 48.13
C GLN A 714 57.05 18.60 47.95
N GLY A 715 56.38 19.34 48.85
CA GLY A 715 57.10 20.03 49.94
C GLY A 715 57.07 21.56 49.98
N GLY A 716 56.51 22.09 51.07
CA GLY A 716 57.16 23.18 51.81
C GLY A 716 56.48 24.55 51.84
N GLY A 717 56.10 24.96 53.05
CA GLY A 717 56.36 26.33 53.54
C GLY A 717 55.37 27.42 53.15
N GLY A 718 54.42 27.70 54.05
CA GLY A 718 53.72 28.98 54.04
C GLY A 718 54.65 30.12 54.42
N GLU A 719 54.37 31.30 53.88
CA GLU A 719 54.72 32.56 54.54
C GLU A 719 53.77 33.67 54.06
N ALA A 720 53.20 34.35 55.05
CA ALA A 720 52.34 35.51 54.89
C ALA A 720 53.18 36.72 54.42
N ALA A 721 52.74 37.41 53.37
CA ALA A 721 53.34 38.67 52.94
C ALA A 721 52.26 39.76 52.89
N GLY A 722 52.39 40.71 53.82
CA GLY A 722 51.54 41.87 53.96
C GLY A 722 51.63 42.86 52.79
N ALA A 723 50.62 43.71 52.72
CA ALA A 723 50.45 44.79 51.76
C ALA A 723 51.70 45.69 51.68
N ARG A 724 52.48 45.53 50.60
CA ARG A 724 53.49 46.50 50.14
C ARG A 724 52.93 47.27 48.95
N GLN A 725 53.14 48.58 48.94
CA GLN A 725 52.82 49.46 47.81
C GLN A 725 53.61 48.99 46.57
N ALA A 726 52.90 48.64 45.50
CA ALA A 726 53.49 48.18 44.24
C ALA A 726 54.34 49.28 43.59
N SER A 727 55.57 48.92 43.21
CA SER A 727 56.52 49.80 42.50
C SER A 727 56.09 50.03 41.03
N PRO A 728 56.54 51.09 40.33
CA PRO A 728 56.20 51.34 38.92
C PRO A 728 56.56 50.16 37.98
N SER A 729 57.59 49.37 38.31
CA SER A 729 57.98 48.18 37.54
C SER A 729 56.95 47.04 37.56
N GLU A 730 56.14 46.94 38.63
CA GLU A 730 55.11 45.89 38.75
C GLU A 730 53.85 46.22 37.94
N ALA A 731 53.57 47.51 37.70
CA ALA A 731 52.44 47.96 36.88
C ALA A 731 52.68 47.70 35.39
N GLU A 732 53.91 47.95 34.90
CA GLU A 732 54.32 47.64 33.52
C GLU A 732 54.28 46.13 33.25
N ALA A 733 54.84 45.32 34.18
CA ALA A 733 54.82 43.86 34.05
C ALA A 733 53.39 43.27 34.05
N ALA A 734 52.48 43.84 34.86
CA ALA A 734 51.07 43.44 34.85
C ALA A 734 50.38 43.82 33.53
N LEU A 735 50.66 45.01 33.00
CA LEU A 735 50.08 45.50 31.75
C LEU A 735 50.55 44.69 30.53
N ASP A 736 51.82 44.29 30.47
CA ASP A 736 52.35 43.41 29.42
C ASP A 736 51.77 41.99 29.48
N ALA A 737 51.67 41.42 30.69
CA ALA A 737 51.03 40.12 30.88
C ALA A 737 49.54 40.16 30.49
N TYR A 738 48.85 41.27 30.74
CA TYR A 738 47.47 41.47 30.33
C TYR A 738 47.32 41.55 28.80
N ARG A 739 48.17 42.34 28.13
CA ARG A 739 48.18 42.49 26.66
C ARG A 739 48.51 41.18 25.93
N ALA A 740 49.36 40.34 26.51
CA ALA A 740 49.72 39.05 25.93
C ALA A 740 48.51 38.12 25.71
N GLN A 741 47.46 38.23 26.54
CA GLN A 741 46.24 37.41 26.43
C GLN A 741 45.43 37.72 25.15
N PHE A 742 45.52 38.94 24.62
CA PHE A 742 44.80 39.35 23.41
C PHE A 742 45.52 38.98 22.09
N ARG A 743 46.62 38.21 22.17
CA ARG A 743 47.27 37.58 21.02
C ARG A 743 46.45 36.39 20.50
N GLU A 744 45.65 35.77 21.35
CA GLU A 744 44.64 34.79 20.94
C GLU A 744 43.40 35.52 20.39
N PRO A 745 42.96 35.20 19.16
CA PRO A 745 41.89 35.94 18.49
C PRO A 745 40.51 35.77 19.15
N ASP A 746 40.28 34.69 19.89
CA ASP A 746 39.00 34.39 20.56
C ASP A 746 38.96 34.83 22.04
N PHE A 747 40.05 35.39 22.58
CA PHE A 747 40.12 35.76 23.99
C PHE A 747 39.15 36.91 24.34
N SER A 748 38.22 36.65 25.26
CA SER A 748 37.21 37.60 25.75
C SER A 748 36.40 38.29 24.63
N SER A 749 36.19 37.60 23.51
CA SER A 749 35.51 38.16 22.32
C SER A 749 33.98 38.00 22.33
N HIS A 750 33.40 37.45 23.40
CA HIS A 750 31.99 37.07 23.48
C HIS A 750 31.25 37.69 24.66
N ILE A 751 29.96 38.01 24.45
CA ILE A 751 28.99 38.39 25.48
C ILE A 751 27.93 37.29 25.56
N THR A 752 27.64 36.79 26.76
CA THR A 752 26.59 35.77 26.96
C THR A 752 25.36 36.40 27.60
N LEU A 753 24.25 36.44 26.88
CA LEU A 753 22.95 36.87 27.38
C LEU A 753 22.10 35.66 27.79
N ARG A 754 21.41 35.76 28.93
CA ARG A 754 20.57 34.70 29.49
C ARG A 754 19.09 35.08 29.39
N TYR A 755 18.31 34.28 28.69
CA TYR A 755 16.86 34.45 28.51
C TYR A 755 16.11 33.20 28.97
N THR A 756 14.82 33.34 29.27
CA THR A 756 13.86 32.25 29.47
C THR A 756 12.79 32.30 28.39
N LEU A 757 12.47 31.14 27.81
CA LEU A 757 11.40 31.04 26.81
C LEU A 757 10.07 30.77 27.51
N THR A 758 9.12 31.69 27.37
CA THR A 758 7.80 31.63 28.01
C THR A 758 6.68 31.76 26.97
N HIS A 759 5.48 31.27 27.30
CA HIS A 759 4.29 31.55 26.50
C HIS A 759 3.90 33.04 26.64
N THR A 760 3.28 33.62 25.62
CA THR A 760 2.66 34.95 25.72
C THR A 760 1.45 34.92 26.66
N GLU A 761 0.99 36.10 27.12
CA GLU A 761 -0.06 36.20 28.16
C GLU A 761 -1.42 35.64 27.68
N ALA A 762 -1.70 35.72 26.37
CA ALA A 762 -2.89 35.17 25.73
C ALA A 762 -2.53 34.50 24.38
N PRO A 763 -2.01 33.26 24.37
CA PRO A 763 -1.75 32.57 23.12
C PRO A 763 -3.08 32.08 22.51
N PRO A 764 -3.17 32.00 21.16
CA PRO A 764 -4.33 31.41 20.50
C PRO A 764 -4.59 29.97 20.98
N PRO A 765 -5.85 29.50 20.97
CA PRO A 765 -6.21 28.15 21.40
C PRO A 765 -5.51 27.09 20.53
N GLY A 766 -4.99 26.03 21.17
CA GLY A 766 -4.28 24.93 20.49
C GLY A 766 -2.74 24.97 20.59
N PHE A 767 -2.17 26.02 21.17
CA PHE A 767 -0.72 26.21 21.30
C PHE A 767 -0.15 26.00 22.72
N ASP A 768 -0.90 25.31 23.59
CA ASP A 768 -0.45 25.05 24.98
C ASP A 768 0.76 24.10 25.06
N ARG A 769 1.03 23.34 23.98
CA ARG A 769 2.16 22.42 23.87
C ARG A 769 2.92 22.62 22.56
N LEU A 770 4.13 23.16 22.65
CA LEU A 770 5.04 23.34 21.52
C LEU A 770 6.18 22.33 21.57
N TYR A 771 6.56 21.83 20.40
CA TYR A 771 7.60 20.81 20.22
C TYR A 771 8.62 21.27 19.16
N SER A 772 9.87 20.86 19.27
CA SER A 772 10.95 21.14 18.30
C SER A 772 11.04 22.62 17.92
N ILE A 773 11.17 23.50 18.91
CA ILE A 773 11.22 24.94 18.71
C ILE A 773 12.63 25.31 18.25
N ARG A 774 12.76 25.93 17.07
CA ARG A 774 14.01 26.50 16.56
C ARG A 774 13.86 28.02 16.52
N LEU A 775 14.70 28.70 17.28
CA LEU A 775 14.77 30.15 17.37
C LEU A 775 15.84 30.65 16.40
N HIS A 776 15.42 31.49 15.46
CA HIS A 776 16.28 32.17 14.51
C HIS A 776 16.43 33.64 14.92
N PHE A 777 17.63 34.20 14.73
CA PHE A 777 17.95 35.56 15.15
C PHE A 777 18.61 36.34 14.01
N GLY A 778 17.93 37.38 13.53
CA GLY A 778 18.46 38.37 12.60
C GLY A 778 18.97 39.60 13.35
N LEU A 779 20.04 40.22 12.84
CA LEU A 779 20.56 41.49 13.36
C LEU A 779 20.04 42.66 12.50
N THR A 780 19.69 43.77 13.14
CA THR A 780 19.31 45.00 12.44
C THR A 780 20.51 45.80 11.92
N ASP A 781 21.71 45.51 12.44
CA ASP A 781 22.94 46.21 12.16
C ASP A 781 24.13 45.24 12.05
N GLN A 782 25.33 45.78 11.82
CA GLN A 782 26.59 45.02 11.73
C GLN A 782 27.48 45.18 12.97
N HIS A 783 26.91 45.62 14.11
CA HIS A 783 27.67 45.79 15.35
C HIS A 783 28.09 44.45 15.95
N TYR A 784 27.36 43.36 15.64
CA TYR A 784 27.63 42.00 16.09
C TYR A 784 27.75 41.02 14.91
N GLU A 785 28.40 39.89 15.12
CA GLU A 785 28.39 38.77 14.18
C GLU A 785 27.05 38.02 14.21
N ALA A 786 26.70 37.41 13.07
CA ALA A 786 25.46 36.64 12.94
C ALA A 786 25.39 35.51 13.98
N LEU A 787 24.25 35.39 14.64
CA LEU A 787 24.01 34.35 15.64
C LEU A 787 23.53 33.06 14.95
N GLY A 788 23.96 31.91 15.45
CA GLY A 788 23.40 30.62 15.04
C GLY A 788 22.01 30.38 15.65
N ASP A 789 21.24 29.49 15.00
CA ASP A 789 19.92 29.09 15.49
C ASP A 789 20.02 28.33 16.83
N VAL A 790 19.05 28.56 17.72
CA VAL A 790 18.95 27.86 19.01
C VAL A 790 17.78 26.89 18.99
N SER A 791 18.03 25.62 19.33
CA SER A 791 17.00 24.58 19.36
C SER A 791 16.55 24.28 20.79
N VAL A 792 15.25 24.37 21.04
CA VAL A 792 14.58 24.06 22.31
C VAL A 792 13.60 22.90 22.08
N PRO A 793 13.71 21.77 22.79
CA PRO A 793 12.96 20.55 22.44
C PRO A 793 11.46 20.67 22.70
N ARG A 794 11.04 21.41 23.74
CA ARG A 794 9.62 21.55 24.13
C ARG A 794 9.37 22.78 24.99
N LEU A 795 8.16 23.33 24.89
CA LEU A 795 7.60 24.36 25.78
C LEU A 795 6.14 24.01 26.09
N PHE A 796 5.82 23.75 27.36
CA PHE A 796 4.47 23.39 27.80
C PHE A 796 3.99 24.34 28.89
N ARG A 797 2.71 24.72 28.83
CA ARG A 797 2.06 25.50 29.88
C ARG A 797 2.04 24.73 31.21
N GLY A 798 2.50 25.36 32.29
CA GLY A 798 2.56 24.76 33.64
C GLY A 798 3.83 23.96 33.98
N ARG A 799 4.83 23.91 33.09
CA ARG A 799 6.18 23.39 33.38
C ARG A 799 7.20 24.53 33.50
N PRO A 800 8.35 24.33 34.18
CA PRO A 800 9.37 25.37 34.27
C PRO A 800 9.85 25.78 32.87
N PRO A 801 9.99 27.09 32.59
CA PRO A 801 10.40 27.59 31.29
C PRO A 801 11.86 27.23 31.00
N PRO A 802 12.20 26.80 29.77
CA PRO A 802 13.58 26.46 29.41
C PRO A 802 14.45 27.72 29.33
N ALA A 803 15.69 27.60 29.82
CA ALA A 803 16.70 28.66 29.73
C ALA A 803 17.39 28.63 28.36
N VAL A 804 17.60 29.82 27.79
CA VAL A 804 18.21 30.06 26.47
C VAL A 804 19.42 30.97 26.67
N ARG A 805 20.61 30.52 26.25
CA ARG A 805 21.85 31.30 26.34
C ARG A 805 22.26 31.77 24.94
N LEU A 806 22.36 33.07 24.72
CA LEU A 806 22.80 33.66 23.45
C LEU A 806 24.23 34.16 23.59
N ARG A 807 25.16 33.63 22.77
CA ARG A 807 26.58 34.04 22.75
C ARG A 807 26.83 34.98 21.58
N LEU A 808 26.91 36.28 21.84
CA LEU A 808 27.11 37.34 20.85
C LEU A 808 28.59 37.68 20.72
N ARG A 809 29.08 37.91 19.49
CA ARG A 809 30.42 38.45 19.21
C ARG A 809 30.32 39.88 18.70
N PRO A 810 30.64 40.90 19.50
CA PRO A 810 30.63 42.28 19.03
C PRO A 810 31.82 42.55 18.08
N ARG A 811 31.52 43.14 16.93
CA ARG A 811 32.51 43.81 16.05
C ARG A 811 32.77 45.24 16.53
N ARG A 812 31.72 45.88 17.05
CA ARG A 812 31.79 47.20 17.69
C ARG A 812 30.95 47.18 18.98
N PRO A 813 31.47 47.73 20.09
CA PRO A 813 30.72 47.83 21.33
C PRO A 813 29.59 48.86 21.18
N GLY A 814 28.35 48.39 21.04
CA GLY A 814 27.17 49.24 20.82
C GLY A 814 25.87 48.52 21.16
N ALA A 815 24.78 49.28 21.33
CA ALA A 815 23.44 48.72 21.47
C ALA A 815 22.94 48.19 20.11
N THR A 816 22.23 47.06 20.11
CA THR A 816 21.64 46.47 18.90
C THR A 816 20.25 45.91 19.20
N THR A 817 19.49 45.52 18.17
CA THR A 817 18.21 44.83 18.31
C THR A 817 18.26 43.50 17.55
N LEU A 818 17.96 42.40 18.25
CA LEU A 818 17.83 41.08 17.65
C LEU A 818 16.37 40.86 17.21
N LEU A 819 16.16 40.65 15.92
CA LEU A 819 14.89 40.19 15.38
C LEU A 819 14.81 38.67 15.55
N ALA A 820 13.92 38.20 16.41
CA ALA A 820 13.74 36.77 16.67
C ALA A 820 12.54 36.21 15.92
N SER A 821 12.66 35.00 15.40
CA SER A 821 11.53 34.19 14.92
C SER A 821 11.64 32.75 15.41
N ALA A 822 10.51 32.06 15.50
CA ALA A 822 10.46 30.66 15.92
C ALA A 822 9.78 29.79 14.88
N LEU A 823 10.42 28.66 14.59
CA LEU A 823 9.81 27.51 13.92
C LEU A 823 9.49 26.46 14.96
N PHE A 824 8.25 25.99 15.06
CA PHE A 824 7.85 24.96 16.04
C PHE A 824 6.73 24.07 15.52
N THR A 825 6.53 22.91 16.14
CA THR A 825 5.41 22.01 15.86
C THR A 825 4.37 22.10 16.99
N ALA A 826 3.09 22.25 16.64
CA ALA A 826 2.00 22.30 17.61
C ALA A 826 1.34 20.91 17.82
N GLN A 827 0.36 20.84 18.72
CA GLN A 827 -0.31 19.57 19.09
C GLN A 827 -1.10 18.94 17.93
N ASP A 828 -1.56 19.78 17.00
CA ASP A 828 -2.24 19.42 15.75
C ASP A 828 -1.32 18.73 14.71
N GLY A 829 -0.02 18.63 15.02
CA GLY A 829 0.97 18.03 14.13
C GLY A 829 1.47 18.94 13.00
N ARG A 830 1.04 20.21 12.95
CA ARG A 830 1.49 21.17 11.93
C ARG A 830 2.74 21.92 12.37
N THR A 831 3.55 22.32 11.40
CA THR A 831 4.74 23.16 11.62
C THR A 831 4.36 24.62 11.42
N TRP A 832 4.70 25.46 12.38
CA TRP A 832 4.36 26.89 12.40
C TRP A 832 5.63 27.74 12.43
N HIS A 833 5.58 28.89 11.75
CA HIS A 833 6.55 29.98 11.83
C HIS A 833 5.89 31.21 12.43
N ALA A 834 6.41 31.70 13.56
CA ALA A 834 5.92 32.91 14.22
C ALA A 834 7.08 33.90 14.44
N ALA A 835 6.81 35.19 14.23
CA ALA A 835 7.72 36.24 14.65
C ALA A 835 7.65 36.42 16.17
N LEU A 836 8.80 36.66 16.81
CA LEU A 836 8.87 37.00 18.23
C LEU A 836 9.05 38.52 18.39
N PRO A 837 8.71 39.07 19.56
CA PRO A 837 9.04 40.45 19.89
C PRO A 837 10.56 40.71 19.73
N PRO A 838 10.95 41.85 19.13
CA PRO A 838 12.35 42.21 18.98
C PRO A 838 13.04 42.32 20.35
N LEU A 839 14.28 41.83 20.43
CA LEU A 839 15.05 41.79 21.67
C LEU A 839 16.12 42.90 21.64
N PRO A 840 15.92 44.01 22.37
CA PRO A 840 16.95 45.03 22.47
C PRO A 840 18.11 44.51 23.33
N VAL A 841 19.32 44.61 22.78
CA VAL A 841 20.57 44.42 23.52
C VAL A 841 21.08 45.80 23.89
N ALA A 842 20.93 46.16 25.17
CA ALA A 842 21.34 47.44 25.69
C ALA A 842 22.87 47.53 25.78
N PHE A 843 23.41 48.75 25.64
CA PHE A 843 24.85 48.99 25.74
C PHE A 843 25.46 48.43 27.04
N GLN A 844 24.78 48.58 28.18
CA GLN A 844 25.22 48.07 29.50
C GLN A 844 25.34 46.55 29.60
N GLN A 845 24.66 45.79 28.71
CA GLN A 845 24.74 44.33 28.67
C GLN A 845 26.04 43.84 28.01
N SER A 846 26.76 44.72 27.30
CA SER A 846 28.09 44.44 26.76
C SER A 846 29.22 44.59 27.79
N PHE A 847 28.91 45.11 28.99
CA PHE A 847 29.92 45.43 30.00
C PHE A 847 30.41 44.15 30.69
N LEU A 848 31.70 43.87 30.56
CA LEU A 848 32.38 42.77 31.24
C LEU A 848 33.40 43.29 32.25
N PRO A 849 33.65 42.56 33.35
CA PRO A 849 34.80 42.86 34.20
C PRO A 849 36.09 42.65 33.43
N LEU A 850 37.16 43.34 33.84
CA LEU A 850 38.49 43.16 33.23
C LEU A 850 38.87 41.66 33.21
N PRO A 851 39.17 41.07 32.04
CA PRO A 851 39.58 39.67 31.93
C PRO A 851 41.02 39.49 32.45
N ALA A 852 41.15 39.45 33.78
CA ALA A 852 42.41 39.22 34.46
C ALA A 852 42.70 37.71 34.57
N PRO A 853 43.98 37.28 34.49
CA PRO A 853 44.38 35.89 34.71
C PRO A 853 43.91 35.36 36.09
N GLY A 854 43.53 34.08 36.15
CA GLY A 854 42.84 33.43 37.28
C GLY A 854 43.55 33.41 38.65
N GLY A 855 44.75 33.99 38.77
CA GLY A 855 45.50 34.11 40.04
C GLY A 855 45.73 35.56 40.49
N TRP A 856 45.12 36.56 39.85
CA TRP A 856 45.36 37.97 40.18
C TRP A 856 44.49 38.46 41.33
N GLY A 857 45.12 38.71 42.47
CA GLY A 857 44.52 39.40 43.62
C GLY A 857 44.21 40.88 43.37
N PRO A 858 43.45 41.54 44.28
CA PRO A 858 42.96 42.91 44.10
C PRO A 858 44.09 43.94 43.90
N ALA A 859 45.24 43.76 44.56
CA ALA A 859 46.40 44.64 44.40
C ALA A 859 46.97 44.64 42.97
N ARG A 860 46.99 43.49 42.28
CA ARG A 860 47.46 43.36 40.89
C ARG A 860 46.47 43.95 39.89
N ARG A 861 45.16 43.80 40.13
CA ARG A 861 44.13 44.44 39.32
C ARG A 861 44.18 45.97 39.45
N LEU A 862 44.46 46.48 40.65
CA LEU A 862 44.67 47.92 40.89
C LEU A 862 45.94 48.44 40.19
N ALA A 863 47.02 47.64 40.17
CA ALA A 863 48.23 47.98 39.40
C ALA A 863 47.94 48.04 37.89
N LEU A 864 47.18 47.09 37.35
CA LEU A 864 46.71 47.11 35.96
C LEU A 864 45.86 48.36 35.66
N PHE A 865 44.92 48.72 36.54
CA PHE A 865 44.12 49.94 36.39
C PHE A 865 44.99 51.20 36.31
N ARG A 866 46.01 51.31 37.17
CA ARG A 866 46.94 52.46 37.15
C ARG A 866 47.77 52.50 35.87
N GLY A 867 48.27 51.35 35.40
CA GLY A 867 49.01 51.24 34.15
C GLY A 867 48.15 51.65 32.94
N LEU A 868 46.96 51.08 32.81
CA LEU A 868 46.02 51.42 31.73
C LEU A 868 45.61 52.90 31.76
N TRP A 869 45.35 53.44 32.95
CA TRP A 869 45.04 54.86 33.12
C TRP A 869 46.21 55.76 32.70
N GLY A 870 47.44 55.39 33.05
CA GLY A 870 48.66 56.12 32.66
C GLY A 870 48.83 56.17 31.15
N ASP A 871 48.68 55.02 30.47
CA ASP A 871 48.77 54.91 29.02
C ASP A 871 47.71 55.73 28.29
N MET A 872 46.46 55.71 28.77
CA MET A 872 45.36 56.49 28.18
C MET A 872 45.47 58.00 28.47
N SER A 873 46.20 58.40 29.49
CA SER A 873 46.43 59.81 29.86
C SER A 873 47.70 60.40 29.22
N ALA A 874 48.53 59.58 28.56
CA ALA A 874 49.80 60.01 27.99
C ALA A 874 49.60 60.87 26.73
N PRO A 875 50.33 61.99 26.55
CA PRO A 875 50.21 62.82 25.37
C PRO A 875 50.71 62.07 24.13
N GLY A 876 49.80 61.78 23.20
CA GLY A 876 50.07 61.01 21.97
C GLY A 876 49.56 59.56 21.98
N GLY A 877 49.01 59.08 23.10
CA GLY A 877 48.27 57.81 23.16
C GLY A 877 46.89 57.97 22.50
N GLY A 878 46.38 56.92 21.84
CA GLY A 878 45.06 56.92 21.20
C GLY A 878 43.85 56.94 22.15
N GLY A 879 44.07 57.26 23.44
CA GLY A 879 43.02 57.32 24.46
C GLY A 879 42.35 58.69 24.54
N ALA A 880 41.15 58.72 25.13
CA ALA A 880 40.38 59.92 25.39
C ALA A 880 40.06 60.04 26.89
N LEU A 881 40.17 61.26 27.40
CA LEU A 881 39.80 61.62 28.76
C LEU A 881 38.53 62.48 28.72
N SER A 882 37.57 62.19 29.61
CA SER A 882 36.34 62.95 29.76
C SER A 882 35.99 63.08 31.24
N LEU A 883 35.24 64.12 31.60
CA LEU A 883 34.72 64.33 32.94
C LEU A 883 33.19 64.34 32.89
N PHE A 884 32.55 63.57 33.76
CA PHE A 884 31.11 63.59 33.97
C PHE A 884 30.83 64.03 35.41
N CYS A 885 30.03 65.08 35.59
CA CYS A 885 29.68 65.63 36.90
C CYS A 885 28.19 65.40 37.16
N CYS A 886 27.84 64.89 38.34
CA CYS A 886 26.43 64.77 38.77
C CYS A 886 26.24 65.28 40.21
N PRO A 887 25.05 65.79 40.57
CA PRO A 887 24.79 66.38 41.89
C PRO A 887 24.62 65.35 43.03
N LEU A 888 24.88 64.06 42.77
CA LEU A 888 24.74 63.00 43.77
C LEU A 888 25.90 63.07 44.77
N THR A 889 25.64 63.05 46.07
CA THR A 889 26.68 63.06 47.13
C THR A 889 26.41 62.03 48.22
N GLY A 890 27.47 61.48 48.82
CA GLY A 890 27.37 60.62 50.01
C GLY A 890 26.70 59.25 49.75
N ALA A 891 25.69 58.90 50.56
CA ALA A 891 25.05 57.58 50.54
C ALA A 891 24.33 57.23 49.22
N ALA A 892 23.85 58.24 48.48
CA ALA A 892 23.23 58.04 47.17
C ALA A 892 24.26 57.59 46.12
N LEU A 893 25.48 58.13 46.18
CA LEU A 893 26.59 57.75 45.30
C LEU A 893 27.05 56.32 45.60
N SER A 894 27.21 55.95 46.88
CA SER A 894 27.59 54.58 47.25
C SER A 894 26.54 53.56 46.82
N ALA A 895 25.24 53.86 47.02
CA ALA A 895 24.15 52.99 46.56
C ALA A 895 24.12 52.81 45.04
N LEU A 896 24.44 53.85 44.27
CA LEU A 896 24.54 53.78 42.80
C LEU A 896 25.73 52.92 42.36
N VAL A 897 26.90 53.14 42.99
CA VAL A 897 28.11 52.34 42.72
C VAL A 897 27.88 50.88 43.07
N ASP A 898 27.29 50.59 44.23
CA ASP A 898 26.98 49.23 44.66
C ASP A 898 26.00 48.52 43.73
N LYS A 899 24.99 49.26 43.24
CA LYS A 899 23.94 48.68 42.37
C LYS A 899 24.40 48.44 40.93
N HIS A 900 25.17 49.37 40.34
CA HIS A 900 25.45 49.36 38.90
C HIS A 900 26.91 49.06 38.55
N LEU A 901 27.85 49.36 39.45
CA LEU A 901 29.28 49.32 39.19
C LEU A 901 30.06 48.35 40.09
N ALA A 902 29.45 47.76 41.13
CA ALA A 902 30.11 46.84 42.06
C ALA A 902 30.87 45.70 41.38
N ARG A 903 30.27 45.11 40.33
CA ARG A 903 30.87 44.02 39.53
C ARG A 903 32.14 44.43 38.76
N PHE A 904 32.40 45.73 38.64
CA PHE A 904 33.52 46.31 37.91
C PHE A 904 34.52 47.04 38.81
N LEU A 905 34.31 47.06 40.13
CA LEU A 905 35.21 47.72 41.06
C LEU A 905 36.55 47.00 41.15
N VAL A 906 37.62 47.80 41.13
CA VAL A 906 39.01 47.36 41.26
C VAL A 906 39.64 47.87 42.56
N SER A 907 39.10 48.94 43.15
CA SER A 907 39.47 49.44 44.48
C SER A 907 38.70 48.75 45.60
N ASP A 908 39.29 48.68 46.79
CA ASP A 908 38.63 48.22 48.01
C ASP A 908 37.55 49.25 48.43
N PRO A 909 36.27 48.83 48.62
CA PRO A 909 35.19 49.72 49.01
C PRO A 909 35.36 50.37 50.40
N SER A 910 36.34 49.93 51.20
CA SER A 910 36.62 50.47 52.53
C SER A 910 37.44 51.77 52.54
N HIS A 911 37.98 52.22 51.40
CA HIS A 911 38.64 53.53 51.28
C HIS A 911 37.65 54.62 50.83
N ALA A 912 37.31 55.54 51.74
CA ALA A 912 36.21 56.50 51.58
C ALA A 912 36.43 57.65 50.56
N ASP A 913 37.62 57.77 49.97
CA ASP A 913 37.99 58.98 49.20
C ASP A 913 37.90 58.83 47.68
N GLU A 914 38.02 57.61 47.10
CA GLU A 914 38.04 57.41 45.64
C GLU A 914 37.69 55.97 45.22
N SER A 915 36.61 55.79 44.45
CA SER A 915 36.21 54.50 43.88
C SER A 915 36.72 54.34 42.44
N LYS A 916 37.34 53.20 42.12
CA LYS A 916 37.92 52.88 40.80
C LYS A 916 37.19 51.70 40.18
N ALA A 917 36.53 51.92 39.04
CA ALA A 917 35.86 50.87 38.28
C ALA A 917 36.48 50.71 36.89
N ALA A 918 36.60 49.46 36.43
CA ALA A 918 37.15 49.15 35.12
C ALA A 918 36.20 48.21 34.36
N ILE A 919 35.72 48.70 33.22
CA ILE A 919 34.78 48.01 32.36
C ILE A 919 35.53 47.60 31.09
N PHE A 920 35.48 46.32 30.77
CA PHE A 920 35.95 45.77 29.52
C PHE A 920 34.79 45.65 28.53
N LEU A 921 35.04 46.07 27.29
CA LEU A 921 34.10 46.05 26.18
C LEU A 921 34.75 45.26 25.02
N PRO A 922 34.29 44.04 24.75
CA PRO A 922 34.81 43.26 23.64
C PRO A 922 34.61 44.00 22.29
N PRO A 923 35.54 43.86 21.32
CA PRO A 923 36.63 42.88 21.32
C PRO A 923 37.90 43.32 22.08
N LYS A 924 38.23 44.62 22.16
CA LYS A 924 39.48 45.13 22.78
C LYS A 924 39.37 46.55 23.35
N SER A 925 38.21 46.99 23.80
CA SER A 925 38.01 48.35 24.34
C SER A 925 37.88 48.36 25.86
N HIS A 926 38.31 49.44 26.50
CA HIS A 926 38.35 49.59 27.95
C HIS A 926 37.79 50.95 28.36
N VAL A 927 36.95 50.96 29.39
CA VAL A 927 36.44 52.17 30.03
C VAL A 927 36.83 52.15 31.50
N LEU A 928 37.66 53.10 31.92
CA LEU A 928 38.08 53.27 33.30
C LEU A 928 37.38 54.48 33.92
N LEU A 929 36.88 54.32 35.14
CA LEU A 929 36.19 55.35 35.90
C LEU A 929 36.91 55.59 37.22
N ARG A 930 37.22 56.86 37.54
CA ARG A 930 37.55 57.30 38.90
C ARG A 930 36.42 58.18 39.42
N ILE A 931 35.82 57.74 40.51
CA ILE A 931 34.64 58.37 41.09
C ILE A 931 35.08 59.01 42.40
N ARG A 932 34.93 60.34 42.48
CA ARG A 932 35.32 61.15 43.65
C ARG A 932 34.15 62.00 44.12
N PRO A 933 33.82 61.98 45.43
CA PRO A 933 32.86 62.91 45.99
C PRO A 933 33.53 64.29 46.19
N GLU A 934 32.99 65.35 45.61
CA GLU A 934 33.40 66.74 45.85
C GLU A 934 32.28 67.50 46.60
N ARG A 935 32.55 68.71 47.11
CA ARG A 935 31.67 69.40 48.09
C ARG A 935 30.22 69.58 47.62
N ASP A 936 30.01 69.82 46.32
CA ASP A 936 28.69 70.12 45.74
C ASP A 936 28.30 69.17 44.58
N ALA A 937 29.19 68.27 44.15
CA ALA A 937 28.96 67.32 43.04
C ALA A 937 29.91 66.12 43.12
N SER A 938 29.53 65.00 42.50
CA SER A 938 30.43 63.86 42.27
C SER A 938 31.06 63.94 40.89
N HIS A 939 32.38 63.72 40.85
CA HIS A 939 33.18 63.70 39.63
C HIS A 939 33.47 62.26 39.21
N PHE A 940 33.10 61.94 37.97
CA PHE A 940 33.44 60.71 37.27
C PHE A 940 34.49 61.05 36.22
N ASP A 941 35.77 60.90 36.57
CA ASP A 941 36.85 60.98 35.59
C ASP A 941 36.79 59.69 34.75
N ILE A 942 36.70 59.84 33.42
CA ILE A 942 36.58 58.73 32.47
C ILE A 942 37.83 58.69 31.60
N ALA A 943 38.48 57.53 31.52
CA ALA A 943 39.53 57.25 30.54
C ALA A 943 39.11 56.07 29.67
N THR A 944 39.19 56.22 28.34
CA THR A 944 38.84 55.17 27.37
C THR A 944 39.87 55.10 26.25
N ASP A 945 40.13 53.90 25.74
CA ASP A 945 41.00 53.66 24.56
C ASP A 945 40.25 53.83 23.23
N ASN A 946 38.93 54.00 23.27
CA ASN A 946 38.09 54.30 22.12
C ASN A 946 37.16 55.48 22.42
N TRP A 947 37.37 56.60 21.73
CA TRP A 947 36.61 57.83 21.92
C TRP A 947 35.13 57.70 21.47
N GLU A 948 34.82 56.80 20.53
CA GLU A 948 33.46 56.58 20.02
C GLU A 948 32.50 56.04 21.11
N LEU A 949 33.05 55.55 22.22
CA LEU A 949 32.30 55.06 23.37
C LEU A 949 31.81 56.16 24.32
N LEU A 950 32.35 57.38 24.23
CA LEU A 950 32.00 58.47 25.15
C LEU A 950 30.52 58.89 25.06
N PRO A 951 29.90 59.07 23.87
CA PRO A 951 28.47 59.38 23.77
C PRO A 951 27.53 58.32 24.37
N PRO A 952 27.64 57.00 24.04
CA PRO A 952 26.76 55.99 24.64
C PRO A 952 27.04 55.82 26.13
N LEU A 953 28.30 55.94 26.58
CA LEU A 953 28.64 55.91 28.00
C LEU A 953 28.03 57.10 28.75
N ASN A 954 28.07 58.31 28.19
CA ASN A 954 27.43 59.49 28.78
C ASN A 954 25.91 59.30 28.89
N SER A 955 25.27 58.73 27.87
CA SER A 955 23.83 58.42 27.92
C SER A 955 23.49 57.39 29.02
N TYR A 956 24.35 56.40 29.23
CA TYR A 956 24.23 55.41 30.29
C TYR A 956 24.39 56.05 31.67
N LEU A 957 25.44 56.88 31.86
CA LEU A 957 25.69 57.60 33.11
C LEU A 957 24.56 58.56 33.46
N LEU A 958 23.99 59.28 32.48
CA LEU A 958 22.81 60.11 32.68
C LEU A 958 21.60 59.26 33.12
N THR A 959 21.37 58.10 32.50
CA THR A 959 20.24 57.22 32.83
C THR A 959 20.31 56.70 34.26
N ILE A 960 21.49 56.23 34.71
CA ILE A 960 21.64 55.70 36.07
C ILE A 960 21.65 56.80 37.13
N THR A 961 22.04 58.03 36.77
CA THR A 961 22.09 59.16 37.71
C THR A 961 20.76 59.91 37.81
N SER A 962 19.95 59.97 36.74
CA SER A 962 18.61 60.59 36.74
C SER A 962 17.52 59.70 37.37
N SER A 963 17.74 58.40 37.46
CA SER A 963 16.74 57.43 37.96
C SER A 963 16.44 57.53 39.46
N GLN A 964 17.04 58.48 40.19
CA GLN A 964 16.86 58.66 41.63
C GLN A 964 16.03 59.89 42.04
N GLU A 965 15.67 60.80 41.13
CA GLU A 965 14.83 61.98 41.48
C GLU A 965 13.31 61.68 41.58
N GLY A 966 12.87 60.44 41.31
CA GLY A 966 11.45 60.05 41.32
C GLY A 966 10.90 59.52 42.66
N GLY A 967 11.56 59.77 43.79
CA GLY A 967 11.16 59.27 45.10
C GLY A 967 10.98 60.38 46.13
N GLY A 968 10.07 61.33 45.90
CA GLY A 968 9.91 62.45 46.81
C GLY A 968 8.84 63.50 46.46
N SER A 969 7.66 63.11 45.99
CA SER A 969 6.33 63.71 46.31
C SER A 969 5.21 62.91 45.66
#